data_AF-A0A1L7SEY5-F1
#
_entry.id   AF-A0A1L7SEY5-F1
#
_cell.length_a   1.000
_cell.length_b   1.000
_cell.length_c   1.000
_cell.angle_alpha   90.00
_cell.angle_beta   90.00
_cell.angle_gamma   90.00
#
_symmetry.space_group_name_H-M   'P 1'
#
loop_
_entity.id
_entity.type
_entity.pdbx_description
1 polymer ?
#
loop_
_entity_poly.entity_id
_entity_poly.type
_entity_poly.pdbx_seq_one_letter_code
_entity_poly.pdbx_strand_id
1 'polypeptide(L)'
;MAPVEAEKFLSYEAGPEVEEFANALDDCLSPPLSNEERRERIIDLPRKYYENALRRLAQVRPRMTRNGQDDVDMDADDDGTNSNPASAELVKRLEREAQTWDLLRRLLPLRYASSDDGQSASKTEQSSVDSGDLLQSFLASDSSARERQAVIQWLQSNASSGPDINELAHELQQNADRGDIIAHGWLHTRSSIKLRKGVTAWPHLLDRQSPAIATSFHTSDGSPLVTQLDPDAATRQGRKLEPQDEYFERAIWLGCWEHLRRGSSLESIREWCQERTEMWRAISTSAILVSADDSQGVTDTKPASLALWRRMCFSLSRSGGCDDYERAVYGVLSGDIPSVEKVALNWDDFLFANYNALLRTQLDNYILGQCPADVASNLTQSFPSFDAIQFHGEPSTVDMRLIRALEANPQIKDEANEPNKALQASLISKEIGQHLYQQGFIISSGANHNESALYRSEPSKLEVNKERFFLSTQHYGLRIVAHIYLLINLLDKLNSKDDSLAPAYSPPEMRRSQQNLIAGYANYLRLAEFHELIPLYCSILEPPRSYEVLSYNLIPENEASRRLLQLRLIKKAGIDVLEFVKTQAWLLFDDLGPAQHGCPAKEGFSIIEPGPPTSRSGRPVRPDFFGDDERFVDQAHENLIRSLEWLVLVQETWPNVLSMGTKIYKFFLRNMHLSAARQLMKRVPFSEVLHAATEENGDEIELYEDIPEFWARQLDRRGIRDVTPQQALSDARNFRELENLVRALDSLETVASLAELTNEDQKKNREFWNAIGDEVKNTKENMQPLLKNWLLVGIEEGDQELQDLRQAYLPETVLAYVGTLHFAGTGLSRDNLLECMELASIVAERDSDLSVAFLEAGRMKELVEVFAASSKALAISTGEKRTASTGSKKLREMGWSRDLWSVRP
;
A
#
# COMPACT_ATOMS: atom_id res chain seq x y z
N MET A 1 -7.93 -3.17 34.93
CA MET A 1 -6.61 -3.34 34.27
C MET A 1 -6.81 -2.97 32.82
N ALA A 2 -6.31 -1.80 32.43
CA ALA A 2 -6.34 -1.35 31.04
C ALA A 2 -5.39 -2.23 30.21
N PRO A 3 -5.72 -2.55 28.95
CA PRO A 3 -4.80 -3.24 28.08
C PRO A 3 -3.62 -2.30 27.80
N VAL A 4 -2.42 -2.82 28.05
CA VAL A 4 -1.15 -2.15 27.85
C VAL A 4 -0.99 -1.81 26.37
N GLU A 5 -0.70 -0.54 26.09
CA GLU A 5 -0.36 0.03 24.78
C GLU A 5 0.87 -0.69 24.17
N ALA A 6 0.66 -1.81 23.48
CA ALA A 6 1.71 -2.54 22.77
C ALA A 6 1.82 -2.19 21.27
N GLU A 7 1.08 -1.19 20.77
CA GLU A 7 1.08 -0.78 19.35
C GLU A 7 1.86 0.51 19.05
N LYS A 8 2.62 1.06 20.01
CA LYS A 8 3.43 2.29 19.81
C LYS A 8 4.86 2.05 19.32
N PHE A 9 5.12 0.90 18.69
CA PHE A 9 6.29 0.69 17.83
C PHE A 9 5.82 0.25 16.43
N LEU A 10 5.04 1.12 15.77
CA LEU A 10 4.91 1.10 14.31
C LEU A 10 6.23 1.65 13.75
N SER A 11 7.28 0.83 13.76
CA SER A 11 8.45 1.18 12.96
C SER A 11 8.03 1.05 11.50
N TYR A 12 8.12 2.14 10.74
CA TYR A 12 8.09 2.10 9.28
C TYR A 12 9.36 1.44 8.71
N GLU A 13 9.89 0.42 9.41
CA GLU A 13 11.09 -0.30 9.01
C GLU A 13 10.73 -1.21 7.84
N ALA A 14 10.99 -0.70 6.64
CA ALA A 14 11.13 -1.55 5.46
C ALA A 14 12.47 -2.29 5.55
N GLY A 15 12.41 -3.61 5.49
CA GLY A 15 13.60 -4.44 5.39
C GLY A 15 14.15 -4.49 3.95
N PRO A 16 15.31 -5.14 3.74
CA PRO A 16 15.97 -5.24 2.44
C PRO A 16 15.10 -5.90 1.37
N GLU A 17 14.09 -6.67 1.76
CA GLU A 17 13.15 -7.29 0.83
C GLU A 17 12.37 -6.30 -0.06
N VAL A 18 12.21 -5.04 0.38
CA VAL A 18 11.52 -4.01 -0.40
C VAL A 18 12.35 -3.59 -1.61
N GLU A 19 13.64 -3.33 -1.41
CA GLU A 19 14.58 -3.00 -2.49
C GLU A 19 14.85 -4.22 -3.37
N GLU A 20 15.04 -5.40 -2.78
CA GLU A 20 15.20 -6.65 -3.55
C GLU A 20 14.00 -6.86 -4.48
N PHE A 21 12.78 -6.57 -4.02
CA PHE A 21 11.60 -6.68 -4.89
C PHE A 21 11.62 -5.66 -6.02
N ALA A 22 11.85 -4.39 -5.68
CA ALA A 22 11.86 -3.32 -6.67
C ALA A 22 12.92 -3.54 -7.75
N ASN A 23 14.11 -4.02 -7.37
CA ASN A 23 15.18 -4.36 -8.33
C ASN A 23 14.76 -5.51 -9.26
N ALA A 24 14.21 -6.59 -8.70
CA ALA A 24 13.74 -7.72 -9.49
C ALA A 24 12.57 -7.31 -10.42
N LEU A 25 11.75 -6.35 -10.01
CA LEU A 25 10.69 -5.76 -10.81
C LEU A 25 11.23 -4.87 -11.95
N ASP A 26 12.19 -3.97 -11.68
CA ASP A 26 12.84 -3.13 -12.71
C ASP A 26 13.48 -4.02 -13.79
N ASP A 27 14.11 -5.13 -13.38
CA ASP A 27 14.66 -6.15 -14.27
C ASP A 27 13.61 -6.85 -15.14
N CYS A 28 12.36 -6.96 -14.68
CA CYS A 28 11.24 -7.52 -15.46
C CYS A 28 10.63 -6.48 -16.41
N LEU A 29 10.62 -5.21 -16.02
CA LEU A 29 10.06 -4.11 -16.80
C LEU A 29 11.04 -3.53 -17.83
N SER A 30 12.27 -4.06 -17.88
CA SER A 30 13.31 -3.60 -18.79
C SER A 30 12.84 -3.57 -20.27
N PRO A 31 13.10 -2.46 -21.01
CA PRO A 31 12.68 -2.29 -22.41
C PRO A 31 13.16 -3.34 -23.43
N PRO A 32 14.38 -3.93 -23.35
CA PRO A 32 14.86 -4.83 -24.39
C PRO A 32 14.26 -6.25 -24.32
N LEU A 33 13.39 -6.54 -23.35
CA LEU A 33 12.83 -7.88 -23.16
C LEU A 33 11.65 -8.15 -24.10
N SER A 34 11.65 -9.35 -24.69
CA SER A 34 10.46 -9.88 -25.37
C SER A 34 9.33 -10.16 -24.38
N ASN A 35 8.08 -10.23 -24.86
CA ASN A 35 6.93 -10.54 -24.00
C ASN A 35 7.01 -11.93 -23.36
N GLU A 36 7.66 -12.89 -24.03
CA GLU A 36 7.83 -14.26 -23.52
C GLU A 36 8.88 -14.30 -22.40
N GLU A 37 10.06 -13.70 -22.60
CA GLU A 37 11.09 -13.58 -21.57
C GLU A 37 10.57 -12.80 -20.35
N ARG A 38 9.78 -11.74 -20.60
CA ARG A 38 9.14 -10.96 -19.53
C ARG A 38 8.18 -11.83 -18.73
N ARG A 39 7.34 -12.64 -19.40
CA ARG A 39 6.43 -13.58 -18.74
C ARG A 39 7.19 -14.59 -17.88
N GLU A 40 8.23 -15.23 -18.43
CA GLU A 40 9.04 -16.20 -17.68
C GLU A 40 9.67 -15.60 -16.42
N ARG A 41 10.24 -14.39 -16.54
CA ARG A 41 10.81 -13.68 -15.38
C ARG A 41 9.77 -13.37 -14.31
N ILE A 42 8.58 -12.92 -14.72
CA ILE A 42 7.48 -12.62 -13.78
C ILE A 42 6.98 -13.90 -13.09
N ILE A 43 6.90 -15.03 -13.81
CA ILE A 43 6.51 -16.32 -13.24
C ILE A 43 7.58 -16.85 -12.25
N ASP A 44 8.86 -16.53 -12.47
CA ASP A 44 9.97 -16.92 -11.59
C ASP A 44 10.05 -16.08 -10.29
N LEU A 45 9.50 -14.85 -10.28
CA LEU A 45 9.54 -13.95 -9.12
C LEU A 45 9.00 -14.60 -7.82
N PRO A 46 7.81 -15.22 -7.78
CA PRO A 46 7.32 -15.95 -6.60
C PRO A 46 8.32 -16.95 -6.01
N ARG A 47 9.09 -17.66 -6.84
CA ARG A 47 10.11 -18.61 -6.36
C ARG A 47 11.23 -17.88 -5.62
N LYS A 48 11.72 -16.76 -6.15
CA LYS A 48 12.76 -15.95 -5.50
C LYS A 48 12.29 -15.43 -4.13
N TYR A 49 11.03 -15.00 -4.01
CA TYR A 49 10.50 -14.53 -2.72
C TYR A 49 10.23 -15.66 -1.74
N TYR A 50 9.81 -16.83 -2.22
CA TYR A 50 9.74 -18.02 -1.39
C TYR A 50 11.11 -18.36 -0.79
N GLU A 51 12.17 -18.40 -1.61
CA GLU A 51 13.54 -18.64 -1.16
C GLU A 51 14.04 -17.55 -0.21
N ASN A 52 13.73 -16.28 -0.47
CA ASN A 52 14.06 -15.17 0.43
C ASN A 52 13.35 -15.31 1.79
N ALA A 53 12.05 -15.59 1.80
CA ALA A 53 11.27 -15.77 3.02
C ALA A 53 11.82 -16.93 3.86
N LEU A 54 12.16 -18.06 3.22
CA LEU A 54 12.83 -19.19 3.89
C LEU A 54 14.19 -18.82 4.47
N ARG A 55 15.01 -18.05 3.72
CA ARG A 55 16.32 -17.58 4.21
C ARG A 55 16.18 -16.70 5.45
N ARG A 56 15.22 -15.78 5.45
CA ARG A 56 14.92 -14.91 6.60
C ARG A 56 14.39 -15.71 7.79
N LEU A 57 13.50 -16.66 7.53
CA LEU A 57 12.98 -17.57 8.55
C LEU A 57 14.10 -18.39 9.20
N ALA A 58 15.06 -18.90 8.42
CA ALA A 58 16.22 -19.62 8.93
C ALA A 58 17.17 -18.76 9.79
N GLN A 59 17.18 -17.43 9.59
CA GLN A 59 17.96 -16.51 10.43
C GLN A 59 17.28 -16.21 11.77
N VAL A 60 15.94 -16.25 11.81
CA VAL A 60 15.16 -15.93 13.01
C VAL A 60 14.87 -17.18 13.85
N ARG A 61 14.79 -18.37 13.25
CA ARG A 61 14.60 -19.61 14.01
C ARG A 61 15.84 -19.91 14.86
N PRO A 62 15.69 -20.19 16.16
CA PRO A 62 16.79 -20.63 17.00
C PRO A 62 17.37 -21.94 16.43
N ARG A 63 18.71 -22.03 16.33
CA ARG A 63 19.36 -23.29 15.97
C ARG A 63 19.04 -24.31 17.06
N MET A 64 18.16 -25.28 16.76
CA MET A 64 18.05 -26.48 17.59
C MET A 64 19.41 -27.17 17.60
N THR A 65 20.03 -27.23 18.76
CA THR A 65 21.18 -28.10 19.02
C THR A 65 20.73 -29.51 18.72
N ARG A 66 21.22 -30.06 17.60
CA ARG A 66 20.97 -31.45 17.22
C ARG A 66 21.52 -32.30 18.36
N ASN A 67 20.65 -33.01 19.08
CA ASN A 67 21.05 -34.02 20.07
C ASN A 67 21.89 -35.10 19.36
N GLY A 68 23.20 -34.86 19.30
CA GLY A 68 24.22 -35.83 18.99
C GLY A 68 25.04 -36.02 20.25
N GLN A 69 25.13 -37.27 20.68
CA GLN A 69 26.02 -37.73 21.75
C GLN A 69 27.38 -37.05 21.65
N ASP A 70 27.73 -36.22 22.63
CA ASP A 70 29.09 -36.00 23.10
C ASP A 70 29.02 -35.37 24.50
N ASP A 71 30.05 -35.66 25.28
CA ASP A 71 30.10 -35.62 26.74
C ASP A 71 29.56 -34.35 27.42
N VAL A 72 28.95 -34.58 28.56
CA VAL A 72 28.41 -33.59 29.50
C VAL A 72 29.56 -32.72 30.06
N ASP A 73 29.79 -31.55 29.46
CA ASP A 73 30.40 -30.42 30.13
C ASP A 73 29.29 -29.56 30.75
N MET A 74 29.13 -29.70 32.07
CA MET A 74 28.29 -28.85 32.91
C MET A 74 28.93 -27.47 33.01
N ASP A 75 28.69 -26.58 32.03
CA ASP A 75 28.83 -25.12 32.16
C ASP A 75 28.30 -24.44 30.88
N ALA A 76 26.99 -24.43 30.72
CA ALA A 76 26.31 -23.48 29.85
C ALA A 76 25.00 -23.10 30.53
N ASP A 77 24.90 -21.84 30.95
CA ASP A 77 23.70 -21.26 31.51
C ASP A 77 22.51 -21.55 30.60
N ASP A 78 21.56 -22.29 31.16
CA ASP A 78 20.25 -22.63 30.61
C ASP A 78 19.45 -21.34 30.36
N ASP A 79 19.57 -20.78 29.15
CA ASP A 79 18.70 -19.70 28.67
C ASP A 79 17.44 -20.28 27.97
N GLY A 80 16.98 -21.44 28.43
CA GLY A 80 15.84 -22.20 27.90
C GLY A 80 14.45 -21.61 28.18
N THR A 81 14.33 -20.35 28.63
CA THR A 81 13.01 -19.78 29.04
C THR A 81 12.72 -18.35 28.60
N ASN A 82 13.42 -17.81 27.59
CA ASN A 82 13.08 -16.50 27.01
C ASN A 82 12.92 -16.53 25.49
N SER A 83 11.93 -17.28 24.97
CA SER A 83 11.42 -17.04 23.63
C SER A 83 10.74 -15.67 23.61
N ASN A 84 11.46 -14.63 23.19
CA ASN A 84 10.94 -13.27 23.12
C ASN A 84 9.66 -13.28 22.24
N PRO A 85 8.47 -12.89 22.76
CA PRO A 85 7.19 -13.04 22.04
C PRO A 85 7.17 -12.34 20.67
N ALA A 86 7.94 -11.27 20.51
CA ALA A 86 8.13 -10.58 19.24
C ALA A 86 8.83 -11.44 18.17
N SER A 87 9.74 -12.33 18.57
CA SER A 87 10.42 -13.26 17.65
C SER A 87 9.48 -14.37 17.18
N ALA A 88 8.63 -14.90 18.06
CA ALA A 88 7.62 -15.90 17.69
C ALA A 88 6.58 -15.36 16.70
N GLU A 89 6.11 -14.12 16.90
CA GLU A 89 5.19 -13.46 15.96
C GLU A 89 5.86 -13.18 14.60
N LEU A 90 7.14 -12.79 14.58
CA LEU A 90 7.89 -12.62 13.35
C LEU A 90 8.06 -13.95 12.58
N VAL A 91 8.37 -15.05 13.28
CA VAL A 91 8.44 -16.39 12.67
C VAL A 91 7.11 -16.75 12.03
N LYS A 92 5.99 -16.56 12.74
CA LYS A 92 4.65 -16.84 12.22
C LYS A 92 4.32 -16.03 10.96
N ARG A 93 4.73 -14.76 10.91
CA ARG A 93 4.56 -13.88 9.74
C ARG A 93 5.35 -14.41 8.53
N LEU A 94 6.64 -14.70 8.72
CA LEU A 94 7.51 -15.21 7.67
C LEU A 94 7.05 -16.58 7.14
N GLU A 95 6.55 -17.45 8.02
CA GLU A 95 5.95 -18.72 7.63
C GLU A 95 4.74 -18.50 6.71
N ARG A 96 3.80 -17.63 7.10
CA ARG A 96 2.62 -17.30 6.30
C ARG A 96 2.97 -16.69 4.94
N GLU A 97 3.99 -15.84 4.89
CA GLU A 97 4.50 -15.30 3.64
C GLU A 97 5.13 -16.38 2.75
N ALA A 98 5.99 -17.23 3.31
CA ALA A 98 6.59 -18.35 2.57
C ALA A 98 5.50 -19.27 2.01
N GLN A 99 4.49 -19.63 2.81
CA GLN A 99 3.34 -20.42 2.36
C GLN A 99 2.60 -19.74 1.20
N THR A 100 2.38 -18.43 1.27
CA THR A 100 1.69 -17.69 0.21
C THR A 100 2.51 -17.70 -1.09
N TRP A 101 3.81 -17.39 -1.03
CA TRP A 101 4.68 -17.44 -2.21
C TRP A 101 4.86 -18.84 -2.78
N ASP A 102 4.88 -19.89 -1.93
CA ASP A 102 4.92 -21.29 -2.36
C ASP A 102 3.68 -21.67 -3.18
N LEU A 103 2.50 -21.17 -2.78
CA LEU A 103 1.26 -21.38 -3.53
C LEU A 103 1.33 -20.68 -4.90
N LEU A 104 1.75 -19.41 -4.93
CA LEU A 104 1.85 -18.64 -6.17
C LEU A 104 2.86 -19.25 -7.16
N ARG A 105 4.05 -19.66 -6.70
CA ARG A 105 5.06 -20.27 -7.59
C ARG A 105 4.59 -21.58 -8.22
N ARG A 106 3.66 -22.29 -7.57
CA ARG A 106 3.09 -23.55 -8.08
C ARG A 106 1.90 -23.31 -9.02
N LEU A 107 1.04 -22.34 -8.71
CA LEU A 107 -0.19 -22.07 -9.49
C LEU A 107 0.04 -21.20 -10.73
N LEU A 108 0.84 -20.14 -10.65
CA LEU A 108 1.00 -19.19 -11.77
C LEU A 108 1.56 -19.83 -13.05
N PRO A 109 2.58 -20.71 -13.02
CA PRO A 109 3.04 -21.39 -14.23
C PRO A 109 1.95 -22.23 -14.92
N LEU A 110 1.04 -22.83 -14.13
CA LEU A 110 -0.05 -23.67 -14.66
C LEU A 110 -1.16 -22.83 -15.30
N ARG A 111 -1.45 -21.65 -14.72
CA ARG A 111 -2.53 -20.75 -15.20
C ARG A 111 -2.10 -19.87 -16.37
N TYR A 112 -0.82 -19.56 -16.48
CA TYR A 112 -0.27 -18.65 -17.50
C TYR A 112 0.74 -19.34 -18.45
N ALA A 113 0.57 -20.64 -18.68
CA ALA A 113 1.40 -21.41 -19.59
C ALA A 113 1.36 -20.86 -21.03
N SER A 114 2.49 -20.95 -21.75
CA SER A 114 2.59 -20.54 -23.16
C SER A 114 1.59 -21.28 -24.02
N SER A 115 0.95 -20.61 -24.99
CA SER A 115 0.09 -21.27 -25.98
C SER A 115 0.82 -22.35 -26.81
N ASP A 116 2.14 -22.31 -26.86
CA ASP A 116 2.98 -23.30 -27.56
C ASP A 116 3.22 -24.59 -26.76
N ASP A 117 3.09 -24.56 -25.43
CA ASP A 117 3.26 -25.76 -24.58
C ASP A 117 2.08 -26.73 -24.73
N GLY A 118 0.88 -26.22 -25.03
CA GLY A 118 -0.28 -27.07 -25.34
C GLY A 118 -0.14 -27.85 -26.66
N GLN A 119 0.66 -27.34 -27.61
CA GLN A 119 0.91 -28.01 -28.89
C GLN A 119 2.20 -28.85 -28.88
N SER A 120 3.22 -28.44 -28.14
CA SER A 120 4.48 -29.20 -28.00
C SER A 120 4.35 -30.38 -27.05
N ALA A 121 3.55 -30.28 -25.97
CA ALA A 121 3.19 -31.44 -25.15
C ALA A 121 2.31 -32.45 -25.91
N SER A 122 1.36 -31.98 -26.73
CA SER A 122 0.49 -32.89 -27.49
C SER A 122 1.15 -33.52 -28.74
N LYS A 123 2.22 -32.92 -29.29
CA LYS A 123 2.93 -33.46 -30.49
C LYS A 123 4.25 -34.16 -30.19
N THR A 124 4.93 -33.85 -29.09
CA THR A 124 6.22 -34.49 -28.75
C THR A 124 6.04 -35.75 -27.87
N GLU A 125 4.90 -35.91 -27.20
CA GLU A 125 4.59 -37.08 -26.37
C GLU A 125 3.71 -38.14 -27.05
N GLN A 126 3.23 -37.90 -28.29
CA GLN A 126 2.60 -38.98 -29.07
C GLN A 126 3.58 -40.08 -29.49
N SER A 127 4.89 -39.88 -29.30
CA SER A 127 5.93 -40.90 -29.48
C SER A 127 6.37 -41.61 -28.18
N SER A 128 5.76 -41.33 -27.02
CA SER A 128 6.14 -41.95 -25.72
C SER A 128 4.96 -42.56 -24.95
N VAL A 129 4.01 -43.20 -25.66
CA VAL A 129 2.88 -43.97 -25.06
C VAL A 129 3.34 -45.18 -24.22
N ASP A 130 4.64 -45.39 -24.03
CA ASP A 130 5.22 -46.50 -23.27
C ASP A 130 5.87 -46.04 -21.93
N SER A 131 5.22 -45.11 -21.22
CA SER A 131 5.53 -44.89 -19.80
C SER A 131 4.40 -45.51 -18.98
N GLY A 132 4.63 -46.66 -18.34
CA GLY A 132 3.63 -47.41 -17.56
C GLY A 132 3.10 -46.70 -16.29
N ASP A 133 3.18 -45.38 -16.22
CA ASP A 133 2.71 -44.57 -15.08
C ASP A 133 1.35 -43.93 -15.40
N LEU A 134 0.30 -44.54 -14.86
CA LEU A 134 -1.09 -44.11 -15.01
C LEU A 134 -1.38 -42.74 -14.39
N LEU A 135 -0.62 -42.34 -13.37
CA LEU A 135 -0.83 -41.04 -12.72
C LEU A 135 -0.28 -39.92 -13.59
N GLN A 136 0.91 -40.09 -14.16
CA GLN A 136 1.50 -39.10 -15.07
C GLN A 136 0.63 -38.91 -16.32
N SER A 137 0.10 -39.99 -16.90
CA SER A 137 -0.81 -39.91 -18.05
C SER A 137 -2.14 -39.22 -17.69
N PHE A 138 -2.66 -39.43 -16.48
CA PHE A 138 -3.84 -38.73 -15.97
C PHE A 138 -3.58 -37.23 -15.84
N LEU A 139 -2.47 -36.83 -15.21
CA LEU A 139 -2.12 -35.42 -14.99
C LEU A 139 -1.83 -34.68 -16.29
N ALA A 140 -1.23 -35.34 -17.29
CA ALA A 140 -1.06 -34.78 -18.63
C ALA A 140 -2.41 -34.51 -19.31
N SER A 141 -3.41 -35.36 -19.06
CA SER A 141 -4.73 -35.26 -19.70
C SER A 141 -5.68 -34.21 -19.08
N ASP A 142 -5.54 -33.90 -17.79
CA ASP A 142 -6.45 -33.01 -17.05
C ASP A 142 -5.68 -31.84 -16.39
N SER A 143 -5.90 -30.61 -16.90
CA SER A 143 -5.29 -29.40 -16.34
C SER A 143 -5.79 -29.07 -14.93
N SER A 144 -7.05 -29.37 -14.61
CA SER A 144 -7.62 -29.15 -13.27
C SER A 144 -7.02 -30.12 -12.25
N ALA A 145 -6.67 -31.33 -12.66
CA ALA A 145 -6.00 -32.31 -11.81
C ALA A 145 -4.58 -31.86 -11.46
N ARG A 146 -3.82 -31.28 -12.42
CA ARG A 146 -2.51 -30.68 -12.15
C ARG A 146 -2.58 -29.54 -11.14
N GLU A 147 -3.58 -28.68 -11.29
CA GLU A 147 -3.81 -27.59 -10.34
C GLU A 147 -4.12 -28.10 -8.94
N ARG A 148 -4.98 -29.13 -8.82
CA ARG A 148 -5.29 -29.76 -7.52
C ARG A 148 -4.09 -30.47 -6.90
N GLN A 149 -3.27 -31.16 -7.70
CA GLN A 149 -2.02 -31.74 -7.24
C GLN A 149 -1.07 -30.66 -6.71
N ALA A 150 -0.93 -29.54 -7.40
CA ALA A 150 -0.10 -28.42 -6.96
C ALA A 150 -0.56 -27.85 -5.61
N VAL A 151 -1.88 -27.73 -5.39
CA VAL A 151 -2.45 -27.33 -4.09
C VAL A 151 -2.16 -28.37 -3.00
N ILE A 152 -2.24 -29.68 -3.31
CA ILE A 152 -1.92 -30.74 -2.35
C ILE A 152 -0.44 -30.72 -1.98
N GLN A 153 0.47 -30.61 -2.96
CA GLN A 153 1.91 -30.52 -2.71
C GLN A 153 2.29 -29.29 -1.90
N TRP A 154 1.60 -28.16 -2.13
CA TRP A 154 1.73 -26.96 -1.30
C TRP A 154 1.35 -27.23 0.16
N LEU A 155 0.19 -27.86 0.41
CA LEU A 155 -0.26 -28.23 1.76
C LEU A 155 0.69 -29.21 2.44
N GLN A 156 1.20 -30.19 1.69
CA GLN A 156 2.20 -31.15 2.16
C GLN A 156 3.52 -30.46 2.55
N SER A 157 3.99 -29.53 1.72
CA SER A 157 5.17 -28.71 2.01
C SER A 157 4.97 -27.87 3.28
N ASN A 158 3.80 -27.26 3.46
CA ASN A 158 3.48 -26.50 4.68
C ASN A 158 3.50 -27.41 5.92
N ALA A 159 2.88 -28.59 5.83
CA ALA A 159 2.87 -29.57 6.89
C ALA A 159 4.27 -30.10 7.26
N SER A 160 5.18 -30.20 6.30
CA SER A 160 6.56 -30.68 6.53
C SER A 160 7.39 -29.77 7.44
N SER A 161 7.01 -28.49 7.55
CA SER A 161 7.70 -27.51 8.39
C SER A 161 7.36 -27.60 9.88
N GLY A 162 6.44 -28.50 10.25
CA GLY A 162 6.02 -28.76 11.64
C GLY A 162 7.02 -29.59 12.46
N PRO A 163 6.68 -29.90 13.72
CA PRO A 163 7.55 -30.67 14.64
C PRO A 163 7.82 -32.09 14.14
N ASP A 164 8.85 -32.73 14.70
CA ASP A 164 9.23 -34.09 14.31
C ASP A 164 8.10 -35.09 14.59
N ILE A 165 7.95 -36.10 13.74
CA ILE A 165 6.86 -37.09 13.86
C ILE A 165 7.00 -37.90 15.16
N ASN A 166 8.23 -38.15 15.62
CA ASN A 166 8.45 -38.83 16.90
C ASN A 166 8.01 -37.97 18.09
N GLU A 167 8.19 -36.65 18.02
CA GLU A 167 7.72 -35.72 19.05
C GLU A 167 6.19 -35.72 19.12
N LEU A 168 5.50 -35.72 17.98
CA LEU A 168 4.03 -35.80 17.92
C LEU A 168 3.50 -37.13 18.50
N ALA A 169 4.23 -38.22 18.27
CA ALA A 169 3.86 -39.54 18.78
C ALA A 169 4.29 -39.80 20.23
N HIS A 170 5.08 -38.90 20.84
CA HIS A 170 5.75 -39.12 22.12
C HIS A 170 4.77 -39.39 23.26
N GLU A 171 3.71 -38.60 23.41
CA GLU A 171 2.71 -38.81 24.47
C GLU A 171 2.00 -40.16 24.34
N LEU A 172 1.67 -40.58 23.12
CA LEU A 172 1.05 -41.89 22.86
C LEU A 172 2.03 -43.04 23.15
N GLN A 173 3.31 -42.85 22.83
CA GLN A 173 4.36 -43.83 23.13
C GLN A 173 4.61 -43.96 24.64
N GLN A 174 4.62 -42.85 25.39
CA GLN A 174 4.73 -42.87 26.85
C GLN A 174 3.56 -43.63 27.49
N ASN A 175 2.33 -43.37 27.03
CA ASN A 175 1.13 -44.05 27.53
C ASN A 175 1.07 -45.55 27.18
N ALA A 176 1.85 -46.01 26.21
CA ALA A 176 1.98 -47.43 25.89
C ALA A 176 2.76 -48.22 26.95
N ASP A 177 3.51 -47.57 27.86
CA ASP A 177 4.25 -48.20 28.97
C ASP A 177 5.22 -49.31 28.51
N ARG A 178 5.98 -49.01 27.44
CA ARG A 178 6.93 -49.95 26.79
C ARG A 178 8.40 -49.55 26.94
N GLY A 179 8.70 -48.47 27.66
CA GLY A 179 10.01 -47.84 27.64
C GLY A 179 10.42 -47.46 26.21
N ASP A 180 11.68 -47.70 25.86
CA ASP A 180 12.24 -47.36 24.53
C ASP A 180 11.92 -48.41 23.44
N ILE A 181 11.10 -49.42 23.74
CA ILE A 181 10.81 -50.53 22.82
C ILE A 181 9.75 -50.12 21.80
N ILE A 182 10.21 -49.72 20.62
CA ILE A 182 9.35 -49.37 19.47
C ILE A 182 9.07 -50.53 18.50
N ALA A 183 9.61 -51.73 18.76
CA ALA A 183 9.46 -52.92 17.90
C ALA A 183 8.58 -54.01 18.54
N HIS A 184 8.18 -55.01 17.74
CA HIS A 184 7.48 -56.24 18.14
C HIS A 184 5.96 -56.19 18.40
N GLY A 185 5.22 -55.36 17.65
CA GLY A 185 3.74 -55.41 17.58
C GLY A 185 3.03 -55.42 18.94
N TRP A 186 1.95 -56.20 19.08
CA TRP A 186 1.12 -56.26 20.29
C TRP A 186 1.75 -57.08 21.43
N LEU A 187 2.73 -56.50 22.13
CA LEU A 187 3.52 -57.17 23.17
C LEU A 187 2.67 -57.52 24.40
N HIS A 188 1.88 -56.56 24.89
CA HIS A 188 1.08 -56.70 26.10
C HIS A 188 -0.08 -57.68 25.87
N THR A 189 -0.81 -57.52 24.77
CA THR A 189 -1.87 -58.41 24.28
C THR A 189 -1.35 -59.83 24.12
N ARG A 190 -0.19 -60.03 23.49
CA ARG A 190 0.43 -61.35 23.37
C ARG A 190 0.76 -61.96 24.73
N SER A 191 1.25 -61.15 25.68
CA SER A 191 1.56 -61.61 27.03
C SER A 191 0.29 -62.00 27.80
N SER A 192 -0.78 -61.21 27.70
CA SER A 192 -2.09 -61.48 28.29
C SER A 192 -2.73 -62.74 27.72
N ILE A 193 -2.70 -62.92 26.39
CA ILE A 193 -3.20 -64.16 25.76
C ILE A 193 -2.43 -65.38 26.29
N LYS A 194 -1.09 -65.31 26.38
CA LYS A 194 -0.26 -66.40 26.92
C LYS A 194 -0.58 -66.70 28.38
N LEU A 195 -0.70 -65.67 29.21
CA LEU A 195 -1.04 -65.79 30.63
C LEU A 195 -2.42 -66.44 30.79
N ARG A 196 -3.43 -65.95 30.07
CA ARG A 196 -4.80 -66.48 30.13
C ARG A 196 -4.88 -67.93 29.65
N LYS A 197 -4.15 -68.30 28.58
CA LYS A 197 -4.03 -69.70 28.14
C LYS A 197 -3.43 -70.60 29.22
N GLY A 198 -2.39 -70.12 29.93
CA GLY A 198 -1.76 -70.82 31.03
C GLY A 198 -2.71 -71.02 32.22
N VAL A 199 -3.39 -69.95 32.64
CA VAL A 199 -4.33 -69.96 33.79
C VAL A 199 -5.56 -70.82 33.52
N THR A 200 -6.07 -70.81 32.29
CA THR A 200 -7.26 -71.61 31.90
C THR A 200 -6.92 -73.02 31.43
N ALA A 201 -5.64 -73.40 31.43
CA ALA A 201 -5.11 -74.68 30.94
C ALA A 201 -5.65 -75.06 29.55
N TRP A 202 -5.79 -74.09 28.65
CA TRP A 202 -6.47 -74.28 27.36
C TRP A 202 -5.59 -75.10 26.39
N PRO A 203 -6.00 -76.31 25.97
CA PRO A 203 -5.12 -77.24 25.26
C PRO A 203 -5.16 -77.10 23.73
N HIS A 204 -6.04 -76.26 23.18
CA HIS A 204 -6.29 -76.12 21.75
C HIS A 204 -6.13 -74.67 21.25
N LEU A 205 -6.12 -74.49 19.93
CA LEU A 205 -6.20 -73.17 19.30
C LEU A 205 -7.44 -72.43 19.82
N LEU A 206 -7.31 -71.11 20.02
CA LEU A 206 -8.42 -70.29 20.51
C LEU A 206 -9.43 -70.10 19.38
N ASP A 207 -10.52 -70.87 19.41
CA ASP A 207 -11.59 -70.80 18.42
C ASP A 207 -12.56 -69.64 18.72
N ARG A 208 -12.92 -68.91 17.66
CA ARG A 208 -13.76 -67.71 17.68
C ARG A 208 -15.17 -67.97 18.23
N GLN A 209 -15.69 -69.18 18.03
CA GLN A 209 -17.10 -69.51 18.31
C GLN A 209 -17.35 -70.13 19.69
N SER A 210 -16.31 -70.36 20.50
CA SER A 210 -16.49 -70.95 21.82
C SER A 210 -16.97 -69.90 22.84
N PRO A 211 -18.18 -70.07 23.44
CA PRO A 211 -18.71 -69.12 24.42
C PRO A 211 -17.86 -69.05 25.70
N ALA A 212 -17.08 -70.09 26.00
CA ALA A 212 -16.18 -70.14 27.15
C ALA A 212 -14.95 -69.22 26.99
N ILE A 213 -14.57 -68.86 25.77
CA ILE A 213 -13.45 -67.96 25.49
C ILE A 213 -13.89 -66.48 25.64
N ALA A 214 -15.16 -66.17 25.33
CA ALA A 214 -15.71 -64.83 25.47
C ALA A 214 -15.85 -64.37 26.93
N THR A 215 -16.03 -65.31 27.87
CA THR A 215 -16.17 -65.01 29.30
C THR A 215 -14.85 -65.00 30.08
N SER A 216 -13.77 -65.55 29.53
CA SER A 216 -12.50 -65.77 30.26
C SER A 216 -11.31 -64.95 29.75
N PHE A 217 -11.33 -64.51 28.49
CA PHE A 217 -10.27 -63.70 27.89
C PHE A 217 -10.69 -62.23 27.89
N HIS A 218 -10.44 -61.54 29.01
CA HIS A 218 -10.66 -60.10 29.15
C HIS A 218 -9.33 -59.35 29.33
N THR A 219 -9.27 -58.16 28.76
CA THR A 219 -8.21 -57.14 28.90
C THR A 219 -8.17 -56.59 30.33
N SER A 220 -7.17 -55.77 30.64
CA SER A 220 -7.04 -55.12 31.96
C SER A 220 -8.20 -54.17 32.29
N ASP A 221 -8.88 -53.61 31.28
CA ASP A 221 -10.06 -52.75 31.41
C ASP A 221 -11.40 -53.53 31.45
N GLY A 222 -11.36 -54.86 31.37
CA GLY A 222 -12.54 -55.73 31.42
C GLY A 222 -13.26 -55.94 30.07
N SER A 223 -12.72 -55.41 28.97
CA SER A 223 -13.22 -55.64 27.62
C SER A 223 -12.87 -57.05 27.08
N PRO A 224 -13.60 -57.60 26.10
CA PRO A 224 -13.22 -58.86 25.46
C PRO A 224 -11.88 -58.75 24.71
N LEU A 225 -10.88 -59.55 25.09
CA LEU A 225 -9.54 -59.56 24.51
C LEU A 225 -9.49 -60.35 23.19
N VAL A 226 -8.74 -59.84 22.21
CA VAL A 226 -8.45 -60.57 20.97
C VAL A 226 -7.74 -61.90 21.23
N THR A 227 -8.00 -62.89 20.38
CA THR A 227 -7.41 -64.24 20.52
C THR A 227 -6.38 -64.57 19.46
N GLN A 228 -6.31 -63.76 18.40
CA GLN A 228 -5.40 -63.89 17.27
C GLN A 228 -4.59 -62.59 17.16
N LEU A 229 -3.39 -62.68 16.57
CA LEU A 229 -2.40 -61.59 16.53
C LEU A 229 -2.10 -61.14 15.09
N ASP A 230 -3.06 -61.30 14.19
CA ASP A 230 -3.03 -60.75 12.85
C ASP A 230 -3.67 -59.36 12.80
N PRO A 231 -3.27 -58.47 11.87
CA PRO A 231 -3.65 -57.05 11.91
C PRO A 231 -5.16 -56.76 11.94
N ASP A 232 -5.98 -57.58 11.29
CA ASP A 232 -7.43 -57.42 11.25
C ASP A 232 -8.14 -58.13 12.42
N ALA A 233 -7.42 -58.75 13.37
CA ALA A 233 -8.03 -59.54 14.44
C ALA A 233 -9.00 -58.73 15.29
N ALA A 234 -8.66 -57.49 15.64
CA ALA A 234 -9.51 -56.63 16.46
C ALA A 234 -10.83 -56.29 15.75
N THR A 235 -10.77 -55.87 14.48
CA THR A 235 -11.94 -55.59 13.66
C THR A 235 -12.76 -56.85 13.35
N ARG A 236 -12.10 -57.93 12.92
CA ARG A 236 -12.75 -59.19 12.52
C ARG A 236 -13.43 -59.88 13.71
N GLN A 237 -12.82 -59.85 14.89
CA GLN A 237 -13.38 -60.49 16.08
C GLN A 237 -14.37 -59.57 16.84
N GLY A 238 -14.33 -58.25 16.58
CA GLY A 238 -15.09 -57.27 17.37
C GLY A 238 -14.60 -57.23 18.83
N ARG A 239 -13.29 -57.35 19.03
CA ARG A 239 -12.62 -57.45 20.34
C ARG A 239 -11.49 -56.44 20.43
N LYS A 240 -11.06 -56.14 21.65
CA LYS A 240 -10.07 -55.10 21.94
C LYS A 240 -8.68 -55.66 22.25
N LEU A 241 -7.68 -54.83 21.98
CA LEU A 241 -6.30 -55.05 22.41
C LEU A 241 -6.15 -54.66 23.88
N GLU A 242 -5.02 -55.00 24.50
CA GLU A 242 -4.70 -54.39 25.79
C GLU A 242 -4.53 -52.86 25.62
N PRO A 243 -4.97 -52.03 26.58
CA PRO A 243 -4.95 -50.58 26.45
C PRO A 243 -3.58 -50.00 26.07
N GLN A 244 -2.50 -50.58 26.60
CA GLN A 244 -1.12 -50.23 26.26
C GLN A 244 -0.80 -50.42 24.78
N ASP A 245 -1.23 -51.54 24.20
CA ASP A 245 -1.05 -51.81 22.78
C ASP A 245 -2.01 -50.95 21.92
N GLU A 246 -3.18 -50.54 22.43
CA GLU A 246 -4.05 -49.57 21.74
C GLU A 246 -3.37 -48.20 21.59
N TYR A 247 -2.71 -47.69 22.64
CA TYR A 247 -1.92 -46.46 22.56
C TYR A 247 -0.73 -46.59 21.60
N PHE A 248 -0.05 -47.73 21.62
CA PHE A 248 1.04 -48.02 20.70
C PHE A 248 0.56 -48.06 19.24
N GLU A 249 -0.53 -48.77 18.95
CA GLU A 249 -1.16 -48.80 17.62
C GLU A 249 -1.49 -47.39 17.13
N ARG A 250 -2.12 -46.59 17.99
CA ARG A 250 -2.47 -45.20 17.68
C ARG A 250 -1.23 -44.35 17.35
N ALA A 251 -0.12 -44.54 18.06
CA ALA A 251 1.14 -43.83 17.79
C ALA A 251 1.72 -44.16 16.40
N ILE A 252 1.64 -45.42 15.97
CA ILE A 252 2.13 -45.82 14.63
C ILE A 252 1.25 -45.22 13.54
N TRP A 253 -0.08 -45.30 13.71
CA TRP A 253 -1.03 -44.75 12.75
C TRP A 253 -0.97 -43.24 12.66
N LEU A 254 -0.75 -42.54 13.77
CA LEU A 254 -0.45 -41.11 13.77
C LEU A 254 0.77 -40.81 12.90
N GLY A 255 1.85 -41.59 13.03
CA GLY A 255 3.03 -41.42 12.17
C GLY A 255 2.75 -41.67 10.68
N CYS A 256 1.98 -42.72 10.37
CA CYS A 256 1.54 -42.97 8.99
C CYS A 256 0.69 -41.83 8.42
N TRP A 257 -0.24 -41.29 9.23
CA TRP A 257 -1.05 -40.13 8.89
C TRP A 257 -0.17 -38.91 8.61
N GLU A 258 0.76 -38.58 9.50
CA GLU A 258 1.69 -37.45 9.35
C GLU A 258 2.57 -37.59 8.11
N HIS A 259 3.09 -38.78 7.81
CA HIS A 259 3.87 -39.00 6.59
C HIS A 259 3.04 -38.75 5.31
N LEU A 260 1.79 -39.21 5.26
CA LEU A 260 0.90 -38.96 4.12
C LEU A 260 0.52 -37.48 4.00
N ARG A 261 0.21 -36.85 5.15
CA ARG A 261 -0.12 -35.43 5.27
C ARG A 261 1.04 -34.53 4.84
N ARG A 262 2.29 -34.93 5.12
CA ARG A 262 3.53 -34.22 4.73
C ARG A 262 4.04 -34.59 3.34
N GLY A 263 3.39 -35.53 2.64
CA GLY A 263 3.82 -35.98 1.31
C GLY A 263 5.16 -36.71 1.28
N SER A 264 5.53 -37.38 2.39
CA SER A 264 6.77 -38.15 2.50
C SER A 264 6.91 -39.21 1.41
N SER A 265 8.15 -39.54 1.06
CA SER A 265 8.46 -40.62 0.12
C SER A 265 7.98 -41.98 0.64
N LEU A 266 7.80 -42.95 -0.26
CA LEU A 266 7.47 -44.32 0.11
C LEU A 266 8.58 -44.93 0.98
N GLU A 267 9.83 -44.58 0.72
CA GLU A 267 11.01 -45.02 1.48
C GLU A 267 10.91 -44.60 2.94
N SER A 268 10.57 -43.33 3.22
CA SER A 268 10.41 -42.85 4.60
C SER A 268 9.27 -43.55 5.34
N ILE A 269 8.14 -43.80 4.67
CA ILE A 269 7.02 -44.56 5.25
C ILE A 269 7.43 -46.00 5.55
N ARG A 270 8.23 -46.61 4.66
CA ARG A 270 8.76 -47.96 4.84
C ARG A 270 9.72 -48.03 6.02
N GLU A 271 10.64 -47.08 6.15
CA GLU A 271 11.56 -46.98 7.27
C GLU A 271 10.80 -46.86 8.60
N TRP A 272 9.82 -45.95 8.68
CA TRP A 272 8.95 -45.80 9.85
C TRP A 272 8.28 -47.11 10.26
N CYS A 273 7.71 -47.83 9.28
CA CYS A 273 7.05 -49.11 9.52
C CYS A 273 8.04 -50.24 9.83
N GLN A 274 9.25 -50.21 9.26
CA GLN A 274 10.27 -51.24 9.41
C GLN A 274 10.88 -51.23 10.81
N GLU A 275 11.23 -50.05 11.33
CA GLU A 275 11.72 -49.87 12.69
C GLU A 275 10.74 -50.44 13.72
N ARG A 276 9.45 -50.33 13.41
CA ARG A 276 8.35 -50.82 14.25
C ARG A 276 7.96 -52.27 13.97
N THR A 277 8.63 -52.95 13.05
CA THR A 277 8.40 -54.35 12.60
C THR A 277 7.04 -54.62 11.94
N GLU A 278 6.40 -53.59 11.39
CA GLU A 278 5.01 -53.64 10.90
C GLU A 278 4.92 -53.23 9.42
N MET A 279 5.77 -53.84 8.59
CA MET A 279 5.93 -53.53 7.16
C MET A 279 4.66 -53.66 6.32
N TRP A 280 3.68 -54.44 6.77
CA TRP A 280 2.41 -54.59 6.06
C TRP A 280 1.66 -53.25 5.93
N ARG A 281 1.87 -52.30 6.86
CA ARG A 281 1.29 -50.95 6.78
C ARG A 281 1.87 -50.16 5.62
N ALA A 282 3.18 -50.21 5.43
CA ALA A 282 3.81 -49.55 4.27
C ALA A 282 3.35 -50.17 2.94
N ILE A 283 3.11 -51.49 2.92
CA ILE A 283 2.57 -52.16 1.73
C ILE A 283 1.11 -51.72 1.48
N SER A 284 0.27 -51.69 2.51
CA SER A 284 -1.14 -51.31 2.36
C SER A 284 -1.33 -49.85 1.93
N THR A 285 -0.36 -48.97 2.22
CA THR A 285 -0.37 -47.55 1.84
C THR A 285 0.35 -47.25 0.51
N SER A 286 1.01 -48.23 -0.13
CA SER A 286 1.96 -47.99 -1.24
C SER A 286 1.38 -47.80 -2.64
N ALA A 287 0.10 -48.06 -2.89
CA ALA A 287 -0.38 -48.27 -4.26
C ALA A 287 -0.39 -47.00 -5.13
N ILE A 288 -0.83 -45.85 -4.61
CA ILE A 288 -0.77 -44.55 -5.31
C ILE A 288 -0.54 -43.46 -4.26
N LEU A 289 0.70 -42.99 -4.14
CA LEU A 289 1.07 -41.90 -3.25
C LEU A 289 1.21 -40.60 -4.03
N VAL A 290 0.62 -39.52 -3.52
CA VAL A 290 0.91 -38.17 -4.01
C VAL A 290 2.02 -37.64 -3.11
N SER A 291 3.27 -37.71 -3.58
CA SER A 291 4.43 -37.19 -2.85
C SER A 291 4.64 -35.69 -3.13
N ALA A 292 5.28 -35.01 -2.18
CA ALA A 292 5.69 -33.62 -2.31
C ALA A 292 6.79 -33.44 -3.38
N ASP A 293 7.61 -34.48 -3.60
CA ASP A 293 8.64 -34.51 -4.63
C ASP A 293 8.10 -35.27 -5.86
N ASP A 294 8.30 -34.71 -7.06
CA ASP A 294 7.85 -35.32 -8.34
C ASP A 294 8.55 -36.65 -8.66
N SER A 295 9.45 -37.13 -7.80
CA SER A 295 10.11 -38.44 -7.89
C SER A 295 9.16 -39.55 -7.45
N GLN A 296 8.25 -39.97 -8.31
CA GLN A 296 7.42 -41.14 -8.06
C GLN A 296 8.01 -42.39 -8.73
N GLY A 297 7.98 -43.50 -7.99
CA GLY A 297 8.29 -44.81 -8.54
C GLY A 297 7.16 -45.30 -9.44
N VAL A 298 7.50 -45.77 -10.64
CA VAL A 298 6.55 -46.36 -11.60
C VAL A 298 5.81 -47.52 -10.92
N THR A 299 4.49 -47.43 -10.78
CA THR A 299 3.65 -48.52 -10.29
C THR A 299 3.11 -49.32 -11.47
N ASP A 300 3.80 -50.40 -11.84
CA ASP A 300 3.34 -51.37 -12.85
C ASP A 300 2.16 -52.21 -12.31
N THR A 301 1.01 -51.55 -12.11
CA THR A 301 -0.20 -52.15 -11.55
C THR A 301 -1.37 -51.99 -12.49
N LYS A 302 -2.16 -53.06 -12.63
CA LYS A 302 -3.32 -53.08 -13.54
C LYS A 302 -4.39 -52.09 -13.06
N PRO A 303 -5.02 -51.30 -13.96
CA PRO A 303 -6.07 -50.34 -13.60
C PRO A 303 -7.19 -50.92 -12.73
N ALA A 304 -7.70 -52.11 -13.07
CA ALA A 304 -8.76 -52.77 -12.30
C ALA A 304 -8.35 -53.12 -10.86
N SER A 305 -7.08 -53.46 -10.64
CA SER A 305 -6.55 -53.78 -9.31
C SER A 305 -6.42 -52.52 -8.45
N LEU A 306 -6.03 -51.39 -9.04
CA LEU A 306 -5.98 -50.10 -8.37
C LEU A 306 -7.38 -49.60 -7.98
N ALA A 307 -8.34 -49.71 -8.90
CA ALA A 307 -9.74 -49.34 -8.65
C ALA A 307 -10.37 -50.17 -7.52
N LEU A 308 -10.05 -51.48 -7.46
CA LEU A 308 -10.47 -52.35 -6.35
C LEU A 308 -9.77 -51.99 -5.04
N TRP A 309 -8.45 -51.79 -5.07
CA TRP A 309 -7.66 -51.41 -3.89
C TRP A 309 -8.21 -50.13 -3.23
N ARG A 310 -8.47 -49.09 -4.03
CA ARG A 310 -9.06 -47.83 -3.54
C ARG A 310 -10.40 -48.05 -2.81
N ARG A 311 -11.27 -48.89 -3.38
CA ARG A 311 -12.57 -49.24 -2.79
C ARG A 311 -12.43 -50.06 -1.52
N MET A 312 -11.41 -50.92 -1.41
CA MET A 312 -11.09 -51.62 -0.16
C MET A 312 -10.59 -50.64 0.91
N CYS A 313 -9.74 -49.68 0.56
CA CYS A 313 -9.36 -48.59 1.47
C CYS A 313 -10.59 -47.79 1.95
N PHE A 314 -11.55 -47.51 1.06
CA PHE A 314 -12.80 -46.85 1.44
C PHE A 314 -13.64 -47.68 2.41
N SER A 315 -13.75 -48.99 2.17
CA SER A 315 -14.42 -49.90 3.10
C SER A 315 -13.75 -49.89 4.47
N LEU A 316 -12.41 -49.88 4.50
CA LEU A 316 -11.63 -49.83 5.74
C LEU A 316 -11.77 -48.50 6.47
N SER A 317 -11.87 -47.35 5.78
CA SER A 317 -12.06 -46.05 6.44
C SER A 317 -13.42 -45.94 7.15
N ARG A 318 -14.49 -46.50 6.54
CA ARG A 318 -15.86 -46.39 7.06
C ARG A 318 -16.28 -47.48 8.04
N SER A 319 -15.92 -48.73 7.73
CA SER A 319 -16.38 -49.92 8.45
C SER A 319 -15.26 -50.70 9.13
N GLY A 320 -14.00 -50.33 8.86
CA GLY A 320 -12.82 -50.93 9.46
C GLY A 320 -12.10 -49.98 10.42
N GLY A 321 -10.94 -50.46 10.88
CA GLY A 321 -10.02 -49.74 11.76
C GLY A 321 -10.46 -49.66 13.22
N CYS A 322 -9.48 -49.71 14.11
CA CYS A 322 -9.69 -49.61 15.56
C CYS A 322 -9.57 -48.17 16.07
N ASP A 323 -8.90 -47.30 15.32
CA ASP A 323 -8.59 -45.92 15.70
C ASP A 323 -8.94 -44.90 14.60
N ASP A 324 -9.12 -43.64 14.98
CA ASP A 324 -9.42 -42.56 14.04
C ASP A 324 -8.26 -42.24 13.09
N TYR A 325 -6.98 -42.38 13.50
CA TYR A 325 -5.83 -42.18 12.59
C TYR A 325 -5.73 -43.29 11.56
N GLU A 326 -6.03 -44.55 11.92
CA GLU A 326 -6.09 -45.66 10.96
C GLU A 326 -7.17 -45.40 9.89
N ARG A 327 -8.36 -45.01 10.34
CA ARG A 327 -9.46 -44.65 9.43
C ARG A 327 -9.10 -43.45 8.57
N ALA A 328 -8.40 -42.46 9.10
CA ALA A 328 -7.93 -41.30 8.37
C ALA A 328 -6.88 -41.67 7.31
N VAL A 329 -5.91 -42.53 7.62
CA VAL A 329 -4.90 -43.02 6.66
C VAL A 329 -5.58 -43.68 5.45
N TYR A 330 -6.49 -44.63 5.68
CA TYR A 330 -7.26 -45.23 4.59
C TYR A 330 -8.24 -44.26 3.94
N GLY A 331 -8.71 -43.25 4.68
CA GLY A 331 -9.49 -42.13 4.17
C GLY A 331 -8.71 -41.29 3.16
N VAL A 332 -7.44 -40.95 3.43
CA VAL A 332 -6.57 -40.24 2.48
C VAL A 332 -6.38 -41.06 1.20
N LEU A 333 -6.10 -42.36 1.34
CA LEU A 333 -5.84 -43.24 0.19
C LEU A 333 -7.08 -43.44 -0.69
N SER A 334 -8.26 -43.52 -0.08
CA SER A 334 -9.54 -43.66 -0.78
C SER A 334 -10.17 -42.35 -1.24
N GLY A 335 -9.83 -41.23 -0.61
CA GLY A 335 -10.47 -39.93 -0.81
C GLY A 335 -11.76 -39.74 0.00
N ASP A 336 -11.85 -40.27 1.23
CA ASP A 336 -13.03 -40.17 2.09
C ASP A 336 -12.93 -39.01 3.09
N ILE A 337 -13.63 -37.91 2.81
CA ILE A 337 -13.54 -36.66 3.58
C ILE A 337 -13.88 -36.86 5.07
N PRO A 338 -15.02 -37.47 5.46
CA PRO A 338 -15.42 -37.53 6.86
C PRO A 338 -14.53 -38.38 7.77
N SER A 339 -13.76 -39.32 7.21
CA SER A 339 -12.80 -40.10 7.98
C SER A 339 -11.53 -39.31 8.27
N VAL A 340 -11.11 -38.45 7.34
CA VAL A 340 -9.93 -37.59 7.48
C VAL A 340 -10.22 -36.38 8.37
N GLU A 341 -11.37 -35.73 8.20
CA GLU A 341 -11.76 -34.54 8.99
C GLU A 341 -11.86 -34.82 10.50
N LYS A 342 -12.02 -36.08 10.93
CA LYS A 342 -12.01 -36.46 12.35
C LYS A 342 -10.68 -36.21 13.05
N VAL A 343 -9.57 -36.26 12.31
CA VAL A 343 -8.22 -36.05 12.86
C VAL A 343 -7.60 -34.74 12.36
N ALA A 344 -8.33 -33.96 11.54
CA ALA A 344 -7.91 -32.65 11.05
C ALA A 344 -7.97 -31.61 12.19
N LEU A 345 -6.94 -30.77 12.29
CA LEU A 345 -6.80 -29.81 13.38
C LEU A 345 -6.91 -28.35 12.92
N ASN A 346 -6.38 -28.04 11.74
CA ASN A 346 -6.28 -26.68 11.21
C ASN A 346 -6.92 -26.57 9.81
N TRP A 347 -7.08 -25.34 9.34
CA TRP A 347 -7.66 -25.07 8.01
C TRP A 347 -6.93 -25.78 6.87
N ASP A 348 -5.59 -25.90 6.94
CA ASP A 348 -4.78 -26.61 5.93
C ASP A 348 -5.14 -28.11 5.86
N ASP A 349 -5.44 -28.75 7.00
CA ASP A 349 -5.81 -30.17 7.08
C ASP A 349 -7.18 -30.44 6.46
N PHE A 350 -8.15 -29.57 6.76
CA PHE A 350 -9.48 -29.65 6.14
C PHE A 350 -9.38 -29.41 4.64
N LEU A 351 -8.59 -28.43 4.20
CA LEU A 351 -8.38 -28.19 2.78
C LEU A 351 -7.70 -29.38 2.09
N PHE A 352 -6.69 -29.98 2.71
CA PHE A 352 -5.99 -31.17 2.23
C PHE A 352 -6.95 -32.34 2.05
N ALA A 353 -7.79 -32.63 3.06
CA ALA A 353 -8.77 -33.71 3.00
C ALA A 353 -9.71 -33.58 1.78
N ASN A 354 -10.24 -32.37 1.57
CA ASN A 354 -11.20 -32.09 0.51
C ASN A 354 -10.53 -32.10 -0.89
N TYR A 355 -9.37 -31.45 -1.06
CA TYR A 355 -8.65 -31.45 -2.34
C TYR A 355 -8.10 -32.83 -2.72
N ASN A 356 -7.59 -33.59 -1.74
CA ASN A 356 -7.19 -34.97 -1.97
C ASN A 356 -8.38 -35.83 -2.41
N ALA A 357 -9.54 -35.69 -1.77
CA ALA A 357 -10.75 -36.41 -2.18
C ALA A 357 -11.20 -36.09 -3.62
N LEU A 358 -11.11 -34.82 -4.03
CA LEU A 358 -11.40 -34.40 -5.40
C LEU A 358 -10.44 -35.02 -6.42
N LEU A 359 -9.13 -34.94 -6.16
CA LEU A 359 -8.12 -35.54 -7.04
C LEU A 359 -8.29 -37.06 -7.14
N ARG A 360 -8.56 -37.74 -6.02
CA ARG A 360 -8.80 -39.19 -5.96
C ARG A 360 -10.07 -39.60 -6.73
N THR A 361 -11.11 -38.77 -6.71
CA THR A 361 -12.34 -39.01 -7.47
C THR A 361 -12.08 -38.90 -8.97
N GLN A 362 -11.35 -37.87 -9.41
CA GLN A 362 -10.97 -37.72 -10.82
C GLN A 362 -10.09 -38.87 -11.30
N LEU A 363 -9.11 -39.27 -10.48
CA LEU A 363 -8.22 -40.39 -10.78
C LEU A 363 -9.00 -41.71 -10.89
N ASP A 364 -9.94 -41.98 -9.99
CA ASP A 364 -10.76 -43.21 -10.07
C ASP A 364 -11.60 -43.26 -11.34
N ASN A 365 -12.20 -42.13 -11.74
CA ASN A 365 -12.95 -42.03 -12.99
C ASN A 365 -12.05 -42.28 -14.21
N TYR A 366 -10.82 -41.75 -14.20
CA TYR A 366 -9.83 -42.00 -15.25
C TYR A 366 -9.41 -43.48 -15.32
N ILE A 367 -9.08 -44.08 -14.17
CA ILE A 367 -8.69 -45.50 -14.07
C ILE A 367 -9.84 -46.42 -14.54
N LEU A 368 -11.08 -46.14 -14.14
CA LEU A 368 -12.25 -46.90 -14.59
C LEU A 368 -12.47 -46.77 -16.10
N GLY A 369 -12.21 -45.60 -16.68
CA GLY A 369 -12.27 -45.37 -18.12
C GLY A 369 -11.26 -46.20 -18.92
N GLN A 370 -10.15 -46.62 -18.30
CA GLN A 370 -9.17 -47.52 -18.90
C GLN A 370 -9.49 -49.01 -18.70
N CYS A 371 -10.47 -49.35 -17.86
CA CYS A 371 -10.89 -50.73 -17.63
C CYS A 371 -11.90 -51.19 -18.70
N PRO A 372 -11.97 -52.51 -18.99
CA PRO A 372 -13.09 -53.07 -19.75
C PRO A 372 -14.43 -52.73 -19.09
N ALA A 373 -15.45 -52.38 -19.89
CA ALA A 373 -16.73 -51.85 -19.39
C ALA A 373 -17.49 -52.81 -18.46
N ASP A 374 -17.39 -54.12 -18.73
CA ASP A 374 -17.89 -55.20 -17.90
C ASP A 374 -17.17 -55.28 -16.54
N VAL A 375 -15.86 -55.06 -16.51
CA VAL A 375 -15.08 -55.01 -15.25
C VAL A 375 -15.41 -53.75 -14.45
N ALA A 376 -15.46 -52.58 -15.10
CA ALA A 376 -15.76 -51.31 -14.45
C ALA A 376 -17.18 -51.28 -13.85
N SER A 377 -18.17 -51.80 -14.58
CA SER A 377 -19.56 -51.89 -14.10
C SER A 377 -19.71 -52.84 -12.90
N ASN A 378 -19.08 -54.01 -12.96
CA ASN A 378 -19.07 -54.96 -11.84
C ASN A 378 -18.40 -54.37 -10.59
N LEU A 379 -17.28 -53.66 -10.74
CA LEU A 379 -16.59 -52.99 -9.62
C LEU A 379 -17.46 -51.91 -8.98
N THR A 380 -18.10 -51.07 -9.80
CA THR A 380 -18.95 -49.97 -9.31
C THR A 380 -20.21 -50.46 -8.61
N GLN A 381 -20.79 -51.57 -9.06
CA GLN A 381 -21.97 -52.18 -8.42
C GLN A 381 -21.63 -52.93 -7.12
N SER A 382 -20.50 -53.65 -7.12
CA SER A 382 -20.15 -54.53 -6.00
C SER A 382 -19.52 -53.78 -4.83
N PHE A 383 -18.83 -52.67 -5.10
CA PHE A 383 -18.01 -51.98 -4.12
C PHE A 383 -18.19 -50.46 -4.23
N PRO A 384 -18.73 -49.81 -3.17
CA PRO A 384 -18.93 -48.36 -3.18
C PRO A 384 -17.60 -47.60 -3.13
N SER A 385 -17.61 -46.37 -3.60
CA SER A 385 -16.53 -45.40 -3.48
C SER A 385 -17.09 -44.04 -3.08
N PHE A 386 -16.27 -43.23 -2.41
CA PHE A 386 -16.62 -41.83 -2.16
C PHE A 386 -16.48 -41.00 -3.44
N ASP A 387 -17.51 -40.21 -3.74
CA ASP A 387 -17.53 -39.23 -4.83
C ASP A 387 -17.52 -37.81 -4.24
N ALA A 388 -16.35 -37.19 -4.26
CA ALA A 388 -16.16 -35.85 -3.72
C ALA A 388 -16.81 -34.76 -4.58
N ILE A 389 -16.94 -34.99 -5.89
CA ILE A 389 -17.56 -34.03 -6.81
C ILE A 389 -19.05 -33.95 -6.47
N GLN A 390 -19.72 -35.09 -6.35
CA GLN A 390 -21.11 -35.15 -5.94
C GLN A 390 -21.33 -34.57 -4.54
N PHE A 391 -20.40 -34.82 -3.61
CA PHE A 391 -20.47 -34.31 -2.24
C PHE A 391 -20.49 -32.77 -2.18
N HIS A 392 -19.67 -32.09 -2.99
CA HIS A 392 -19.64 -30.62 -3.07
C HIS A 392 -20.64 -30.04 -4.09
N GLY A 393 -21.22 -30.87 -4.95
CA GLY A 393 -22.26 -30.51 -5.91
C GLY A 393 -21.75 -30.40 -7.35
N GLU A 394 -21.66 -29.18 -7.87
CA GLU A 394 -21.48 -28.95 -9.31
C GLU A 394 -20.00 -28.81 -9.72
N PRO A 395 -19.49 -29.59 -10.71
CA PRO A 395 -18.07 -29.65 -11.08
C PRO A 395 -17.38 -28.32 -11.36
N SER A 396 -18.09 -27.35 -11.96
CA SER A 396 -17.56 -26.05 -12.37
C SER A 396 -17.34 -25.08 -11.21
N THR A 397 -18.05 -25.27 -10.09
CA THR A 397 -18.05 -24.36 -8.93
C THR A 397 -17.58 -25.04 -7.65
N VAL A 398 -17.06 -26.27 -7.75
CA VAL A 398 -16.61 -27.07 -6.61
C VAL A 398 -15.64 -26.30 -5.73
N ASP A 399 -14.58 -25.74 -6.33
CA ASP A 399 -13.50 -25.10 -5.58
C ASP A 399 -14.02 -23.88 -4.79
N MET A 400 -14.89 -23.07 -5.40
CA MET A 400 -15.55 -21.92 -4.76
C MET A 400 -16.51 -22.34 -3.63
N ARG A 401 -17.35 -23.36 -3.87
CA ARG A 401 -18.30 -23.86 -2.86
C ARG A 401 -17.57 -24.49 -1.68
N LEU A 402 -16.49 -25.22 -1.95
CA LEU A 402 -15.63 -25.82 -0.93
C LEU A 402 -15.04 -24.75 -0.02
N ILE A 403 -14.41 -23.71 -0.58
CA ILE A 403 -13.83 -22.63 0.23
C ILE A 403 -14.90 -21.95 1.09
N ARG A 404 -16.08 -21.63 0.54
CA ARG A 404 -17.19 -21.05 1.31
C ARG A 404 -17.71 -21.98 2.41
N ALA A 405 -17.70 -23.29 2.19
CA ALA A 405 -18.08 -24.27 3.22
C ALA A 405 -17.05 -24.33 4.35
N LEU A 406 -15.76 -24.25 4.04
CA LEU A 406 -14.69 -24.16 5.04
C LEU A 406 -14.77 -22.86 5.85
N GLU A 407 -15.05 -21.73 5.20
CA GLU A 407 -15.25 -20.43 5.87
C GLU A 407 -16.46 -20.43 6.83
N ALA A 408 -17.46 -21.27 6.57
CA ALA A 408 -18.64 -21.43 7.42
C ALA A 408 -18.46 -22.45 8.55
N ASN A 409 -17.40 -23.25 8.53
CA ASN A 409 -17.17 -24.30 9.53
C ASN A 409 -16.74 -23.68 10.87
N PRO A 410 -17.49 -23.91 11.97
CA PRO A 410 -17.21 -23.29 13.26
C PRO A 410 -15.86 -23.65 13.88
N GLN A 411 -15.24 -24.78 13.51
CA GLN A 411 -13.96 -25.22 14.07
C GLN A 411 -12.76 -24.42 13.52
N ILE A 412 -12.85 -23.99 12.26
CA ILE A 412 -11.75 -23.36 11.52
C ILE A 412 -12.10 -21.95 11.04
N LYS A 413 -13.28 -21.44 11.42
CA LYS A 413 -13.79 -20.14 10.96
C LYS A 413 -12.79 -19.01 11.21
N ASP A 414 -12.20 -18.97 12.40
CA ASP A 414 -11.29 -17.88 12.78
C ASP A 414 -10.00 -17.94 11.95
N GLU A 415 -9.44 -19.13 11.74
CA GLU A 415 -8.27 -19.34 10.89
C GLU A 415 -8.57 -19.03 9.41
N ALA A 416 -9.72 -19.48 8.91
CA ALA A 416 -10.16 -19.24 7.53
C ALA A 416 -10.37 -17.74 7.23
N ASN A 417 -10.75 -16.96 8.25
CA ASN A 417 -10.94 -15.52 8.12
C ASN A 417 -9.64 -14.72 8.35
N GLU A 418 -8.50 -15.34 8.67
CA GLU A 418 -7.24 -14.60 8.75
C GLU A 418 -6.83 -14.05 7.36
N PRO A 419 -6.24 -12.83 7.26
CA PRO A 419 -5.96 -12.21 5.96
C PRO A 419 -5.09 -13.05 5.00
N ASN A 420 -4.06 -13.73 5.53
CA ASN A 420 -3.20 -14.60 4.71
C ASN A 420 -3.97 -15.81 4.17
N LYS A 421 -4.79 -16.45 5.00
CA LYS A 421 -5.59 -17.63 4.61
C LYS A 421 -6.70 -17.22 3.66
N ALA A 422 -7.38 -16.10 3.90
CA ALA A 422 -8.39 -15.56 2.99
C ALA A 422 -7.81 -15.22 1.60
N LEU A 423 -6.59 -14.67 1.54
CA LEU A 423 -5.86 -14.43 0.29
C LEU A 423 -5.52 -15.73 -0.43
N GLN A 424 -4.94 -16.71 0.26
CA GLN A 424 -4.64 -18.05 -0.28
C GLN A 424 -5.92 -18.75 -0.78
N ALA A 425 -6.99 -18.70 -0.01
CA ALA A 425 -8.30 -19.23 -0.36
C ALA A 425 -8.85 -18.59 -1.65
N SER A 426 -8.70 -17.27 -1.82
CA SER A 426 -9.13 -16.56 -3.03
C SER A 426 -8.32 -16.94 -4.28
N LEU A 427 -7.03 -17.23 -4.12
CA LEU A 427 -6.19 -17.76 -5.20
C LEU A 427 -6.70 -19.14 -5.62
N ILE A 428 -6.96 -20.01 -4.65
CA ILE A 428 -7.42 -21.39 -4.86
C ILE A 428 -8.83 -21.44 -5.47
N SER A 429 -9.77 -20.61 -5.00
CA SER A 429 -11.14 -20.54 -5.53
C SER A 429 -11.29 -19.81 -6.87
N LYS A 430 -10.19 -19.25 -7.40
CA LYS A 430 -10.16 -18.40 -8.62
C LYS A 430 -10.96 -17.10 -8.47
N GLU A 431 -11.18 -16.63 -7.24
CA GLU A 431 -11.88 -15.37 -6.92
C GLU A 431 -10.91 -14.22 -6.54
N ILE A 432 -9.62 -14.35 -6.88
CA ILE A 432 -8.58 -13.36 -6.51
C ILE A 432 -8.91 -11.93 -6.96
N GLY A 433 -9.50 -11.73 -8.14
CA GLY A 433 -9.91 -10.41 -8.62
C GLY A 433 -10.91 -9.72 -7.69
N GLN A 434 -11.89 -10.49 -7.18
CA GLN A 434 -12.89 -10.00 -6.22
C GLN A 434 -12.26 -9.72 -4.85
N HIS A 435 -11.35 -10.57 -4.39
CA HIS A 435 -10.63 -10.37 -3.12
C HIS A 435 -9.77 -9.10 -3.17
N LEU A 436 -9.03 -8.87 -4.26
CA LEU A 436 -8.21 -7.66 -4.43
C LEU A 436 -9.06 -6.39 -4.53
N TYR A 437 -10.24 -6.48 -5.16
CA TYR A 437 -11.21 -5.38 -5.17
C TYR A 437 -11.68 -5.01 -3.76
N GLN A 438 -12.06 -6.01 -2.96
CA GLN A 438 -12.51 -5.82 -1.58
C GLN A 438 -11.38 -5.32 -0.68
N GLN A 439 -10.16 -5.84 -0.84
CA GLN A 439 -8.97 -5.38 -0.12
C GLN A 439 -8.68 -3.90 -0.41
N GLY A 440 -8.74 -3.49 -1.68
CA GLY A 440 -8.56 -2.10 -2.08
C GLY A 440 -9.63 -1.16 -1.50
N PHE A 441 -10.86 -1.66 -1.38
CA PHE A 441 -11.97 -0.93 -0.75
C PHE A 441 -11.80 -0.78 0.76
N ILE A 442 -11.31 -1.81 1.46
CA ILE A 442 -11.01 -1.75 2.90
C ILE A 442 -9.92 -0.71 3.18
N ILE A 443 -8.88 -0.66 2.34
CA ILE A 443 -7.81 0.34 2.49
C ILE A 443 -8.34 1.76 2.28
N SER A 444 -9.15 1.99 1.25
CA SER A 444 -9.70 3.32 0.98
C SER A 444 -10.74 3.76 2.01
N SER A 445 -11.56 2.84 2.52
CA SER A 445 -12.58 3.15 3.54
C SER A 445 -12.01 3.35 4.94
N GLY A 446 -10.84 2.76 5.24
CA GLY A 446 -10.09 2.97 6.48
C GLY A 446 -9.15 4.17 6.46
N ALA A 447 -9.09 4.92 5.36
CA ALA A 447 -8.17 6.03 5.18
C ALA A 447 -8.51 7.24 6.08
N ASN A 448 -7.49 7.83 6.69
CA ASN A 448 -7.64 9.07 7.46
C ASN A 448 -7.90 10.27 6.54
N HIS A 449 -8.30 11.43 7.09
CA HIS A 449 -8.56 12.65 6.32
C HIS A 449 -7.39 13.09 5.42
N ASN A 450 -6.14 12.79 5.78
CA ASN A 450 -4.97 13.12 4.95
C ASN A 450 -4.75 12.13 3.81
N GLU A 451 -5.22 10.88 3.96
CA GLU A 451 -5.05 9.80 2.98
C GLU A 451 -6.30 9.65 2.08
N SER A 452 -7.43 10.25 2.45
CA SER A 452 -8.68 10.21 1.68
C SER A 452 -8.49 10.81 0.27
N ALA A 453 -7.67 11.86 0.15
CA ALA A 453 -7.29 12.47 -1.13
C ALA A 453 -6.50 11.52 -2.04
N LEU A 454 -5.67 10.64 -1.47
CA LEU A 454 -4.92 9.63 -2.25
C LEU A 454 -5.85 8.59 -2.88
N TYR A 455 -6.88 8.16 -2.15
CA TYR A 455 -7.76 7.06 -2.58
C TYR A 455 -8.97 7.52 -3.40
N ARG A 456 -9.35 8.81 -3.36
CA ARG A 456 -10.48 9.42 -4.12
C ARG A 456 -11.69 8.49 -4.26
N SER A 457 -12.07 7.83 -3.17
CA SER A 457 -13.15 6.85 -3.16
C SER A 457 -14.33 7.45 -2.42
N GLU A 458 -15.48 7.53 -3.08
CA GLU A 458 -16.74 7.68 -2.34
C GLU A 458 -17.01 6.39 -1.54
N PRO A 459 -17.52 6.48 -0.32
CA PRO A 459 -17.81 5.30 0.49
C PRO A 459 -18.97 4.52 -0.13
N SER A 460 -18.64 3.47 -0.88
CA SER A 460 -19.62 2.46 -1.28
C SER A 460 -20.16 1.75 -0.03
N LYS A 461 -21.45 1.41 0.00
CA LYS A 461 -22.10 0.73 1.14
C LYS A 461 -21.85 -0.77 1.14
N LEU A 462 -20.62 -1.21 0.86
CA LEU A 462 -20.29 -2.62 0.78
C LEU A 462 -19.95 -3.13 2.19
N GLU A 463 -20.84 -3.94 2.77
CA GLU A 463 -20.58 -4.61 4.04
C GLU A 463 -19.69 -5.83 3.79
N VAL A 464 -18.47 -5.78 4.32
CA VAL A 464 -17.45 -6.82 4.17
C VAL A 464 -16.91 -7.18 5.54
N ASN A 465 -16.63 -8.48 5.77
CA ASN A 465 -15.92 -8.92 6.97
C ASN A 465 -14.47 -8.39 6.94
N LYS A 466 -14.16 -7.39 7.77
CA LYS A 466 -12.85 -6.71 7.80
C LYS A 466 -11.71 -7.63 8.24
N GLU A 467 -11.99 -8.69 8.99
CA GLU A 467 -10.98 -9.63 9.52
C GLU A 467 -10.23 -10.35 8.39
N ARG A 468 -10.86 -10.49 7.22
CA ARG A 468 -10.32 -11.17 6.03
C ARG A 468 -9.27 -10.37 5.26
N PHE A 469 -9.01 -9.12 5.65
CA PHE A 469 -8.24 -8.17 4.86
C PHE A 469 -7.16 -7.51 5.71
N PHE A 470 -6.05 -7.16 5.06
CA PHE A 470 -5.02 -6.37 5.70
C PHE A 470 -5.45 -4.92 5.85
N LEU A 471 -5.14 -4.31 6.98
CA LEU A 471 -5.41 -2.88 7.20
C LEU A 471 -4.27 -2.02 6.62
N SER A 472 -4.52 -0.73 6.39
CA SER A 472 -3.51 0.22 5.90
C SER A 472 -2.27 0.31 6.80
N THR A 473 -2.44 0.07 8.11
CA THR A 473 -1.37 0.03 9.12
C THR A 473 -0.55 -1.26 9.10
N GLN A 474 -1.05 -2.33 8.49
CA GLN A 474 -0.37 -3.63 8.41
C GLN A 474 0.54 -3.69 7.19
N HIS A 475 1.59 -2.89 7.20
CA HIS A 475 2.49 -2.68 6.05
C HIS A 475 3.09 -3.98 5.46
N TYR A 476 3.39 -4.96 6.32
CA TYR A 476 3.88 -6.27 5.89
C TYR A 476 2.89 -7.00 4.97
N GLY A 477 1.61 -7.04 5.36
CA GLY A 477 0.56 -7.67 4.56
C GLY A 477 0.20 -6.86 3.32
N LEU A 478 0.16 -5.53 3.45
CA LEU A 478 -0.04 -4.62 2.33
C LEU A 478 1.00 -4.82 1.23
N ARG A 479 2.27 -5.01 1.61
CA ARG A 479 3.35 -5.35 0.69
C ARG A 479 3.02 -6.63 -0.08
N ILE A 480 2.68 -7.71 0.61
CA ILE A 480 2.40 -9.02 -0.04
C ILE A 480 1.25 -8.88 -1.04
N VAL A 481 0.14 -8.26 -0.64
CA VAL A 481 -1.02 -8.13 -1.51
C VAL A 481 -0.79 -7.18 -2.68
N ALA A 482 -0.09 -6.06 -2.48
CA ALA A 482 0.27 -5.14 -3.56
C ALA A 482 1.15 -5.83 -4.62
N HIS A 483 2.13 -6.63 -4.18
CA HIS A 483 2.98 -7.39 -5.10
C HIS A 483 2.22 -8.52 -5.81
N ILE A 484 1.29 -9.21 -5.14
CA ILE A 484 0.44 -10.22 -5.80
C ILE A 484 -0.44 -9.56 -6.86
N TYR A 485 -1.11 -8.45 -6.53
CA TYR A 485 -1.88 -7.67 -7.50
C TYR A 485 -1.03 -7.27 -8.70
N LEU A 486 0.18 -6.77 -8.44
CA LEU A 486 1.13 -6.36 -9.46
C LEU A 486 1.48 -7.53 -10.40
N LEU A 487 1.89 -8.67 -9.85
CA LEU A 487 2.30 -9.85 -10.63
C LEU A 487 1.15 -10.34 -11.52
N ILE A 488 -0.04 -10.49 -10.95
CA ILE A 488 -1.21 -10.95 -11.69
C ILE A 488 -1.60 -9.94 -12.78
N ASN A 489 -1.63 -8.64 -12.46
CA ASN A 489 -1.94 -7.58 -13.42
C ASN A 489 -0.97 -7.56 -14.61
N LEU A 490 0.34 -7.74 -14.35
CA LEU A 490 1.34 -7.81 -15.42
C LEU A 490 1.17 -9.07 -16.27
N LEU A 491 0.91 -10.22 -15.66
CA LEU A 491 0.67 -11.48 -16.40
C LEU A 491 -0.60 -11.42 -17.25
N ASP A 492 -1.68 -10.84 -16.73
CA ASP A 492 -2.92 -10.65 -17.48
C ASP A 492 -2.74 -9.71 -18.66
N LYS A 493 -2.00 -8.61 -18.48
CA LYS A 493 -1.65 -7.69 -19.58
C LYS A 493 -0.88 -8.43 -20.69
N LEU A 494 0.06 -9.31 -20.33
CA LEU A 494 0.87 -10.08 -21.30
C LEU A 494 0.09 -11.18 -22.02
N ASN A 495 -0.92 -11.77 -21.37
CA ASN A 495 -1.68 -12.91 -21.92
C ASN A 495 -2.99 -12.54 -22.61
N SER A 496 -3.33 -11.24 -22.66
CA SER A 496 -4.64 -10.78 -23.12
C SER A 496 -5.06 -11.26 -24.53
N LYS A 497 -5.85 -12.35 -24.52
CA LYS A 497 -7.18 -12.49 -25.14
C LYS A 497 -8.17 -12.92 -24.04
N ASP A 498 -8.57 -11.97 -23.20
CA ASP A 498 -9.57 -12.07 -22.11
C ASP A 498 -9.42 -13.21 -21.07
N ASP A 499 -8.60 -12.93 -20.05
CA ASP A 499 -8.89 -13.23 -18.63
C ASP A 499 -8.01 -12.27 -17.82
N SER A 500 -8.58 -11.15 -17.40
CA SER A 500 -7.89 -10.14 -16.59
C SER A 500 -8.54 -10.07 -15.21
N LEU A 501 -7.78 -9.65 -14.18
CA LEU A 501 -8.21 -9.31 -12.81
C LEU A 501 -9.52 -8.51 -12.72
N ALA A 502 -9.87 -7.88 -13.83
CA ALA A 502 -11.12 -7.23 -14.13
C ALA A 502 -11.37 -7.52 -15.63
N PRO A 503 -12.17 -8.53 -16.04
CA PRO A 503 -12.46 -8.82 -17.46
C PRO A 503 -12.74 -7.55 -18.25
N ALA A 504 -12.63 -7.56 -19.59
CA ALA A 504 -12.91 -6.36 -20.41
C ALA A 504 -14.27 -5.66 -20.12
N TYR A 505 -15.17 -6.34 -19.39
CA TYR A 505 -16.47 -5.89 -18.91
C TYR A 505 -16.55 -5.44 -17.43
N SER A 506 -15.47 -5.48 -16.66
CA SER A 506 -15.49 -5.07 -15.25
C SER A 506 -15.71 -3.56 -15.10
N PRO A 507 -16.52 -3.13 -14.13
CA PRO A 507 -16.75 -1.71 -13.88
C PRO A 507 -15.44 -0.96 -13.60
N PRO A 508 -15.28 0.29 -14.10
CA PRO A 508 -14.08 1.10 -13.86
C PRO A 508 -13.80 1.31 -12.36
N GLU A 509 -14.84 1.31 -11.52
CA GLU A 509 -14.75 1.38 -10.07
C GLU A 509 -14.02 0.18 -9.45
N MET A 510 -14.21 -1.03 -10.02
CA MET A 510 -13.54 -2.24 -9.54
C MET A 510 -12.03 -2.13 -9.76
N ARG A 511 -11.63 -1.72 -10.97
CA ARG A 511 -10.22 -1.50 -11.31
C ARG A 511 -9.61 -0.41 -10.44
N ARG A 512 -10.30 0.71 -10.24
CA ARG A 512 -9.82 1.81 -9.38
C ARG A 512 -9.60 1.34 -7.94
N SER A 513 -10.53 0.57 -7.39
CA SER A 513 -10.37 0.01 -6.04
C SER A 513 -9.15 -0.92 -5.96
N GLN A 514 -8.96 -1.83 -6.93
CA GLN A 514 -7.76 -2.67 -6.98
C GLN A 514 -6.46 -1.86 -7.08
N GLN A 515 -6.46 -0.76 -7.84
CA GLN A 515 -5.30 0.15 -7.95
C GLN A 515 -4.99 0.87 -6.63
N ASN A 516 -5.93 0.95 -5.68
CA ASN A 516 -5.66 1.48 -4.34
C ASN A 516 -4.65 0.64 -3.55
N LEU A 517 -4.43 -0.63 -3.94
CA LEU A 517 -3.38 -1.47 -3.35
C LEU A 517 -1.99 -0.89 -3.63
N ILE A 518 -1.73 -0.50 -4.88
CA ILE A 518 -0.48 0.15 -5.28
C ILE A 518 -0.41 1.56 -4.68
N ALA A 519 -1.52 2.30 -4.64
CA ALA A 519 -1.55 3.62 -4.01
C ALA A 519 -1.17 3.56 -2.52
N GLY A 520 -1.74 2.60 -1.79
CA GLY A 520 -1.42 2.38 -0.37
C GLY A 520 0.01 1.91 -0.16
N TYR A 521 0.51 1.03 -1.04
CA TYR A 521 1.91 0.61 -0.99
C TYR A 521 2.88 1.75 -1.30
N ALA A 522 2.57 2.62 -2.26
CA ALA A 522 3.35 3.83 -2.54
C ALA A 522 3.39 4.79 -1.34
N ASN A 523 2.28 4.94 -0.61
CA ASN A 523 2.24 5.70 0.64
C ASN A 523 3.09 5.05 1.73
N TYR A 524 3.09 3.72 1.83
CA TYR A 524 4.00 3.01 2.73
C TYR A 524 5.48 3.25 2.34
N LEU A 525 5.85 3.15 1.06
CA LEU A 525 7.21 3.44 0.59
C LEU A 525 7.65 4.86 0.94
N ARG A 526 6.75 5.85 0.80
CA ARG A 526 6.98 7.22 1.23
C ARG A 526 7.24 7.31 2.74
N LEU A 527 6.39 6.71 3.55
CA LEU A 527 6.53 6.75 5.02
C LEU A 527 7.78 5.99 5.50
N ALA A 528 8.25 5.00 4.75
CA ALA A 528 9.48 4.27 5.00
C ALA A 528 10.73 4.92 4.38
N GLU A 529 10.63 6.14 3.83
CA GLU A 529 11.70 6.91 3.19
C GLU A 529 12.27 6.32 1.88
N PHE A 530 11.63 5.31 1.29
CA PHE A 530 12.00 4.71 -0.01
C PHE A 530 11.34 5.45 -1.19
N HIS A 531 11.47 6.77 -1.21
CA HIS A 531 10.82 7.62 -2.21
C HIS A 531 11.27 7.31 -3.64
N GLU A 532 12.51 6.85 -3.84
CA GLU A 532 13.09 6.55 -5.15
C GLU A 532 12.38 5.40 -5.88
N LEU A 533 11.70 4.53 -5.13
CA LEU A 533 11.00 3.37 -5.70
C LEU A 533 9.59 3.71 -6.17
N ILE A 534 9.01 4.82 -5.70
CA ILE A 534 7.61 5.20 -5.98
C ILE A 534 7.32 5.31 -7.49
N PRO A 535 8.18 5.95 -8.32
CA PRO A 535 7.94 6.03 -9.76
C PRO A 535 7.84 4.66 -10.46
N LEU A 536 8.63 3.68 -10.03
CA LEU A 536 8.59 2.32 -10.58
C LEU A 536 7.20 1.69 -10.39
N TYR A 537 6.66 1.73 -9.18
CA TYR A 537 5.33 1.16 -8.90
C TYR A 537 4.21 1.92 -9.60
N CYS A 538 4.33 3.25 -9.72
CA CYS A 538 3.34 4.06 -10.42
C CYS A 538 3.32 3.82 -11.94
N SER A 539 4.41 3.34 -12.54
CA SER A 539 4.48 3.03 -13.98
C SER A 539 3.55 1.90 -14.42
N ILE A 540 3.14 1.05 -13.47
CA ILE A 540 2.25 -0.09 -13.72
C ILE A 540 0.78 0.36 -13.82
N LEU A 541 0.46 1.49 -13.20
CA LEU A 541 -0.87 2.09 -13.19
C LEU A 541 -1.15 2.79 -14.52
N GLU A 542 -2.40 2.73 -14.96
CA GLU A 542 -2.84 3.43 -16.17
C GLU A 542 -3.19 4.90 -15.85
N PRO A 543 -2.86 5.85 -16.74
CA PRO A 543 -3.35 7.22 -16.62
C PRO A 543 -4.90 7.26 -16.56
N PRO A 544 -5.51 8.13 -15.73
CA PRO A 544 -4.90 9.20 -14.94
C PRO A 544 -4.36 8.78 -13.56
N ARG A 545 -4.57 7.52 -13.15
CA ARG A 545 -4.31 7.06 -11.77
C ARG A 545 -2.83 7.09 -11.40
N SER A 546 -1.95 6.79 -12.35
CA SER A 546 -0.50 6.89 -12.15
C SER A 546 -0.08 8.29 -11.67
N TYR A 547 -0.58 9.34 -12.34
CA TYR A 547 -0.28 10.73 -12.00
C TYR A 547 -0.88 11.14 -10.65
N GLU A 548 -2.10 10.71 -10.33
CA GLU A 548 -2.72 10.97 -9.02
C GLU A 548 -1.88 10.41 -7.88
N VAL A 549 -1.51 9.12 -7.95
CA VAL A 549 -0.73 8.44 -6.90
C VAL A 549 0.65 9.06 -6.77
N LEU A 550 1.32 9.40 -7.86
CA LEU A 550 2.60 10.13 -7.84
C LEU A 550 2.45 11.49 -7.17
N SER A 551 1.42 12.25 -7.53
CA SER A 551 1.22 13.63 -7.09
C SER A 551 1.14 13.74 -5.58
N TYR A 552 0.30 12.90 -4.95
CA TYR A 552 0.10 12.91 -3.50
C TYR A 552 1.28 12.35 -2.71
N ASN A 553 2.01 11.39 -3.27
CA ASN A 553 3.15 10.79 -2.56
C ASN A 553 4.42 11.63 -2.65
N LEU A 554 4.64 12.36 -3.76
CA LEU A 554 5.86 13.14 -3.97
C LEU A 554 5.73 14.62 -3.55
N ILE A 555 4.52 15.17 -3.39
CA ILE A 555 4.35 16.58 -2.98
C ILE A 555 5.02 16.96 -1.65
N PRO A 556 5.13 16.07 -0.63
CA PRO A 556 5.78 16.43 0.63
C PRO A 556 7.29 16.67 0.52
N GLU A 557 7.94 16.28 -0.58
CA GLU A 557 9.37 16.51 -0.82
C GLU A 557 9.70 18.01 -0.80
N ASN A 558 10.59 18.39 0.12
CA ASN A 558 10.99 19.77 0.36
C ASN A 558 12.32 20.16 -0.32
N GLU A 559 13.17 19.19 -0.67
CA GLU A 559 14.51 19.44 -1.19
C GLU A 559 14.54 19.47 -2.73
N ALA A 560 15.01 20.56 -3.33
CA ALA A 560 15.05 20.72 -4.80
C ALA A 560 15.91 19.66 -5.50
N SER A 561 17.02 19.22 -4.86
CA SER A 561 17.90 18.15 -5.38
C SER A 561 17.16 16.81 -5.50
N ARG A 562 16.35 16.45 -4.50
CA ARG A 562 15.53 15.24 -4.47
C ARG A 562 14.39 15.31 -5.48
N ARG A 563 13.74 16.46 -5.64
CA ARG A 563 12.73 16.65 -6.69
C ARG A 563 13.30 16.41 -8.08
N LEU A 564 14.48 16.95 -8.38
CA LEU A 564 15.17 16.69 -9.65
C LEU A 564 15.52 15.21 -9.84
N LEU A 565 15.95 14.51 -8.77
CA LEU A 565 16.17 13.07 -8.82
C LEU A 565 14.88 12.32 -9.14
N GLN A 566 13.77 12.67 -8.48
CA GLN A 566 12.46 12.07 -8.73
C GLN A 566 11.97 12.30 -10.17
N LEU A 567 12.13 13.50 -10.73
CA LEU A 567 11.80 13.77 -12.14
C LEU A 567 12.60 12.87 -13.11
N ARG A 568 13.87 12.60 -12.80
CA ARG A 568 14.68 11.65 -13.59
C ARG A 568 14.17 10.23 -13.45
N LEU A 569 13.77 9.80 -12.26
CA LEU A 569 13.21 8.47 -12.00
C LEU A 569 11.85 8.27 -12.67
N ILE A 570 10.96 9.28 -12.62
CA ILE A 570 9.67 9.30 -13.35
C ILE A 570 9.91 9.12 -14.85
N LYS A 571 10.87 9.87 -15.41
CA LYS A 571 11.26 9.72 -16.83
C LYS A 571 11.84 8.34 -17.13
N LYS A 572 12.68 7.79 -16.25
CA LYS A 572 13.25 6.43 -16.40
C LYS A 572 12.16 5.37 -16.39
N ALA A 573 11.14 5.54 -15.54
CA ALA A 573 9.99 4.65 -15.42
C ALA A 573 9.00 4.75 -16.61
N GLY A 574 9.27 5.62 -17.59
CA GLY A 574 8.44 5.77 -18.80
C GLY A 574 7.19 6.62 -18.60
N ILE A 575 7.11 7.38 -17.51
CA ILE A 575 5.99 8.28 -17.20
C ILE A 575 6.31 9.68 -17.75
N ASP A 576 5.31 10.35 -18.34
CA ASP A 576 5.49 11.70 -18.87
C ASP A 576 5.64 12.70 -17.72
N VAL A 577 6.82 13.31 -17.64
CA VAL A 577 7.15 14.32 -16.63
C VAL A 577 6.31 15.58 -16.80
N LEU A 578 6.04 16.00 -18.04
CA LEU A 578 5.27 17.20 -18.34
C LEU A 578 3.82 17.06 -17.88
N GLU A 579 3.21 15.91 -18.19
CA GLU A 579 1.84 15.60 -17.77
C GLU A 579 1.78 15.47 -16.24
N PHE A 580 2.76 14.81 -15.62
CA PHE A 580 2.83 14.65 -14.16
C PHE A 580 2.78 15.99 -13.41
N VAL A 581 3.68 16.94 -13.72
CA VAL A 581 3.74 18.21 -12.97
C VAL A 581 2.49 19.08 -13.21
N LYS A 582 1.92 19.05 -14.42
CA LYS A 582 0.66 19.73 -14.75
C LYS A 582 -0.50 19.14 -13.95
N THR A 583 -0.59 17.82 -13.91
CA THR A 583 -1.63 17.11 -13.15
C THR A 583 -1.47 17.33 -11.65
N GLN A 584 -0.27 17.30 -11.10
CA GLN A 584 -0.03 17.54 -9.67
C GLN A 584 -0.55 18.91 -9.23
N ALA A 585 -0.21 19.96 -9.97
CA ALA A 585 -0.68 21.31 -9.65
C ALA A 585 -2.21 21.45 -9.78
N TRP A 586 -2.80 20.83 -10.80
CA TRP A 586 -4.26 20.83 -10.97
C TRP A 586 -4.98 20.07 -9.84
N LEU A 587 -4.51 18.88 -9.46
CA LEU A 587 -5.11 18.06 -8.41
C LEU A 587 -5.12 18.79 -7.06
N LEU A 588 -4.00 19.40 -6.68
CA LEU A 588 -3.88 20.10 -5.41
C LEU A 588 -4.75 21.35 -5.36
N PHE A 589 -4.94 22.02 -6.49
CA PHE A 589 -5.88 23.15 -6.60
C PHE A 589 -7.34 22.69 -6.57
N ASP A 590 -7.68 21.60 -7.26
CA ASP A 590 -9.02 21.00 -7.28
C ASP A 590 -9.45 20.50 -5.88
N ASP A 591 -8.50 19.97 -5.10
CA ASP A 591 -8.74 19.49 -3.72
C ASP A 591 -9.15 20.60 -2.74
N LEU A 592 -8.95 21.88 -3.08
CA LEU A 592 -9.50 23.00 -2.30
C LEU A 592 -11.04 23.08 -2.39
N GLY A 593 -11.63 22.37 -3.34
CA GLY A 593 -13.07 22.35 -3.58
C GLY A 593 -13.57 23.54 -4.41
N PRO A 594 -14.89 23.64 -4.62
CA PRO A 594 -15.48 24.72 -5.41
C PRO A 594 -15.22 26.08 -4.74
N ALA A 595 -14.99 27.11 -5.55
CA ALA A 595 -14.82 28.48 -5.06
C ALA A 595 -15.99 28.87 -4.14
N GLN A 596 -15.66 29.25 -2.90
CA GLN A 596 -16.66 29.77 -1.97
C GLN A 596 -17.30 31.01 -2.59
N HIS A 597 -18.63 31.08 -2.58
CA HIS A 597 -19.34 32.20 -3.19
C HIS A 597 -19.11 33.47 -2.36
N GLY A 598 -18.41 34.44 -2.94
CA GLY A 598 -18.08 35.72 -2.30
C GLY A 598 -16.59 36.02 -2.29
N CYS A 599 -16.22 37.22 -1.83
CA CYS A 599 -14.84 37.63 -1.59
C CYS A 599 -14.72 38.05 -0.12
N PRO A 600 -14.35 37.15 0.80
CA PRO A 600 -14.18 37.47 2.22
C PRO A 600 -13.30 38.70 2.47
N ALA A 601 -12.25 38.87 1.67
CA ALA A 601 -11.37 40.05 1.76
C ALA A 601 -12.11 41.39 1.54
N LYS A 602 -13.17 41.43 0.73
CA LYS A 602 -13.94 42.66 0.45
C LYS A 602 -14.67 43.21 1.69
N GLU A 603 -15.07 42.32 2.60
CA GLU A 603 -15.79 42.68 3.83
C GLU A 603 -14.87 42.73 5.05
N GLY A 604 -13.76 41.97 5.04
CA GLY A 604 -12.92 41.74 6.22
C GLY A 604 -11.49 42.28 6.18
N PHE A 605 -10.95 42.68 5.02
CA PHE A 605 -9.55 43.15 4.96
C PHE A 605 -9.40 44.54 5.58
N SER A 606 -8.68 44.62 6.70
CA SER A 606 -8.28 45.88 7.30
C SER A 606 -6.93 45.73 8.03
N ILE A 607 -5.96 46.50 7.57
CA ILE A 607 -4.58 46.56 8.09
C ILE A 607 -4.28 47.90 8.77
N ILE A 608 -5.24 48.82 8.80
CA ILE A 608 -5.12 50.12 9.49
C ILE A 608 -5.80 50.04 10.86
N GLU A 609 -5.24 50.73 11.86
CA GLU A 609 -5.87 50.82 13.18
C GLU A 609 -7.14 51.68 13.18
N PRO A 610 -8.17 51.31 13.96
CA PRO A 610 -9.41 52.09 14.06
C PRO A 610 -9.18 53.40 14.83
N GLY A 611 -9.42 54.54 14.18
CA GLY A 611 -9.37 55.85 14.84
C GLY A 611 -9.07 57.01 13.89
N PRO A 612 -9.24 58.28 14.33
CA PRO A 612 -8.86 59.44 13.53
C PRO A 612 -7.34 59.57 13.43
N PRO A 613 -6.79 60.09 12.32
CA PRO A 613 -5.35 60.28 12.16
C PRO A 613 -4.80 61.25 13.22
N THR A 614 -3.71 60.88 13.88
CA THR A 614 -3.01 61.75 14.84
C THR A 614 -1.96 62.61 14.12
N SER A 615 -1.54 63.71 14.75
CA SER A 615 -0.49 64.58 14.18
C SER A 615 0.94 64.03 14.33
N ARG A 616 1.13 62.90 15.03
CA ARG A 616 2.45 62.31 15.28
C ARG A 616 2.69 61.06 14.42
N SER A 617 1.69 60.19 14.29
CA SER A 617 1.80 58.90 13.58
C SER A 617 0.77 58.72 12.46
N GLY A 618 -0.04 59.74 12.13
CA GLY A 618 -1.12 59.60 11.16
C GLY A 618 -2.12 58.54 11.61
N ARG A 619 -2.57 57.69 10.68
CA ARG A 619 -3.22 56.41 11.01
C ARG A 619 -2.16 55.30 10.92
N PRO A 620 -1.82 54.64 12.04
CA PRO A 620 -0.82 53.59 12.02
C PRO A 620 -1.34 52.32 11.31
N VAL A 621 -0.40 51.62 10.68
CA VAL A 621 -0.62 50.27 10.13
C VAL A 621 -0.44 49.28 11.27
N ARG A 622 -1.27 48.24 11.30
CA ARG A 622 -1.16 47.16 12.28
C ARG A 622 0.15 46.42 12.03
N PRO A 623 0.96 46.13 13.06
CA PRO A 623 2.08 45.21 12.94
C PRO A 623 1.56 43.77 12.76
N ASP A 624 2.40 42.92 12.18
CA ASP A 624 2.21 41.45 12.10
C ASP A 624 0.84 40.99 11.54
N PHE A 625 0.26 41.77 10.62
CA PHE A 625 -1.06 41.47 10.02
C PHE A 625 -1.07 40.27 9.06
N PHE A 626 0.09 39.77 8.63
CA PHE A 626 0.21 38.49 7.95
C PHE A 626 0.19 37.30 8.93
N GLY A 627 0.36 37.55 10.23
CA GLY A 627 0.33 36.57 11.31
C GLY A 627 1.61 36.58 12.16
N ASP A 628 1.48 36.19 13.43
CA ASP A 628 2.56 36.19 14.43
C ASP A 628 3.75 35.26 14.09
N ASP A 629 3.53 34.23 13.26
CA ASP A 629 4.57 33.30 12.79
C ASP A 629 4.67 33.33 11.26
N GLU A 630 5.75 33.94 10.74
CA GLU A 630 6.01 34.04 9.31
C GLU A 630 6.06 32.69 8.58
N ARG A 631 6.37 31.60 9.31
CA ARG A 631 6.50 30.25 8.73
C ARG A 631 5.20 29.46 8.82
N PHE A 632 4.21 29.94 9.55
CA PHE A 632 2.96 29.23 9.71
C PHE A 632 2.11 29.37 8.43
N VAL A 633 2.01 28.27 7.70
CA VAL A 633 1.15 28.11 6.53
C VAL A 633 0.45 26.76 6.65
N ASP A 634 -0.86 26.75 6.44
CA ASP A 634 -1.65 25.51 6.42
C ASP A 634 -1.06 24.52 5.41
N GLN A 635 -1.02 23.23 5.77
CA GLN A 635 -0.36 22.21 4.95
C GLN A 635 -0.92 22.12 3.52
N ALA A 636 -2.22 22.39 3.32
CA ALA A 636 -2.83 22.44 1.99
C ALA A 636 -2.26 23.58 1.13
N HIS A 637 -2.07 24.77 1.72
CA HIS A 637 -1.48 25.93 1.04
C HIS A 637 0.01 25.73 0.76
N GLU A 638 0.73 25.13 1.71
CA GLU A 638 2.13 24.75 1.53
C GLU A 638 2.30 23.75 0.38
N ASN A 639 1.42 22.76 0.27
CA ASN A 639 1.41 21.81 -0.84
C ASN A 639 1.12 22.50 -2.19
N LEU A 640 0.25 23.51 -2.22
CA LEU A 640 0.00 24.30 -3.45
C LEU A 640 1.24 25.07 -3.90
N ILE A 641 1.93 25.74 -2.97
CA ILE A 641 3.17 26.45 -3.28
C ILE A 641 4.21 25.47 -3.82
N ARG A 642 4.38 24.30 -3.17
CA ARG A 642 5.28 23.25 -3.64
C ARG A 642 4.93 22.75 -5.04
N SER A 643 3.65 22.67 -5.40
CA SER A 643 3.23 22.24 -6.73
C SER A 643 3.72 23.19 -7.83
N LEU A 644 3.79 24.49 -7.54
CA LEU A 644 4.39 25.47 -8.43
C LEU A 644 5.91 25.32 -8.49
N GLU A 645 6.58 25.02 -7.37
CA GLU A 645 8.01 24.73 -7.37
C GLU A 645 8.35 23.51 -8.25
N TRP A 646 7.51 22.47 -8.24
CA TRP A 646 7.65 21.32 -9.15
C TRP A 646 7.51 21.74 -10.61
N LEU A 647 6.56 22.62 -10.94
CA LEU A 647 6.40 23.17 -12.29
C LEU A 647 7.60 24.03 -12.72
N VAL A 648 8.21 24.80 -11.81
CA VAL A 648 9.39 25.63 -12.14
C VAL A 648 10.60 24.77 -12.54
N LEU A 649 10.72 23.55 -12.02
CA LEU A 649 11.81 22.63 -12.35
C LEU A 649 11.75 22.09 -13.79
N VAL A 650 10.58 22.17 -14.45
CA VAL A 650 10.38 21.70 -15.82
C VAL A 650 10.26 22.91 -16.74
N GLN A 651 11.22 23.08 -17.66
CA GLN A 651 11.34 24.30 -18.46
C GLN A 651 10.12 24.56 -19.36
N GLU A 652 9.46 23.51 -19.83
CA GLU A 652 8.30 23.58 -20.72
C GLU A 652 7.01 24.03 -19.99
N THR A 653 7.02 24.16 -18.66
CA THR A 653 5.81 24.46 -17.86
C THR A 653 5.72 25.87 -17.31
N TRP A 654 6.62 26.79 -17.70
CA TRP A 654 6.50 28.20 -17.29
C TRP A 654 5.12 28.83 -17.57
N PRO A 655 4.38 28.52 -18.67
CA PRO A 655 3.04 29.10 -18.84
C PRO A 655 2.05 28.58 -17.79
N ASN A 656 2.20 27.30 -17.40
CA ASN A 656 1.39 26.69 -16.36
C ASN A 656 1.70 27.27 -14.99
N VAL A 657 2.96 27.62 -14.70
CA VAL A 657 3.34 28.34 -13.48
C VAL A 657 2.60 29.68 -13.40
N LEU A 658 2.59 30.45 -14.48
CA LEU A 658 1.91 31.76 -14.52
C LEU A 658 0.39 31.62 -14.38
N SER A 659 -0.21 30.70 -15.14
CA SER A 659 -1.66 30.47 -15.13
C SER A 659 -2.16 29.92 -13.80
N MET A 660 -1.50 28.86 -13.28
CA MET A 660 -1.87 28.26 -12.00
C MET A 660 -1.50 29.17 -10.82
N GLY A 661 -0.35 29.83 -10.88
CA GLY A 661 0.07 30.80 -9.87
C GLY A 661 -0.89 31.97 -9.75
N THR A 662 -1.42 32.49 -10.87
CA THR A 662 -2.48 33.50 -10.86
C THR A 662 -3.73 33.00 -10.12
N LYS A 663 -4.17 31.76 -10.37
CA LYS A 663 -5.31 31.16 -9.65
C LYS A 663 -5.03 31.00 -8.15
N ILE A 664 -3.83 30.56 -7.79
CA ILE A 664 -3.41 30.37 -6.40
C ILE A 664 -3.32 31.72 -5.67
N TYR A 665 -2.73 32.76 -6.28
CA TYR A 665 -2.72 34.11 -5.71
C TYR A 665 -4.14 34.64 -5.48
N LYS A 666 -5.03 34.50 -6.46
CA LYS A 666 -6.44 34.89 -6.30
C LYS A 666 -7.09 34.15 -5.14
N PHE A 667 -6.87 32.84 -5.04
CA PHE A 667 -7.40 32.05 -3.93
C PHE A 667 -6.89 32.53 -2.57
N PHE A 668 -5.58 32.73 -2.41
CA PHE A 668 -5.00 33.20 -1.16
C PHE A 668 -5.49 34.61 -0.78
N LEU A 669 -5.48 35.54 -1.73
CA LEU A 669 -5.88 36.93 -1.48
C LEU A 669 -7.38 37.06 -1.23
N ARG A 670 -8.25 36.33 -1.95
CA ARG A 670 -9.71 36.39 -1.72
C ARG A 670 -10.08 35.89 -0.33
N ASN A 671 -9.38 34.88 0.17
CA ASN A 671 -9.63 34.23 1.46
C ASN A 671 -8.75 34.74 2.61
N MET A 672 -7.97 35.81 2.41
CA MET A 672 -7.12 36.42 3.45
C MET A 672 -5.97 35.50 3.95
N HIS A 673 -5.53 34.52 3.16
CA HIS A 673 -4.36 33.69 3.47
C HIS A 673 -3.07 34.42 3.10
N LEU A 674 -2.82 35.56 3.77
CA LEU A 674 -1.72 36.46 3.44
C LEU A 674 -0.35 35.82 3.67
N SER A 675 -0.17 35.03 4.73
CA SER A 675 1.09 34.29 4.98
C SER A 675 1.44 33.34 3.83
N ALA A 676 0.45 32.63 3.29
CA ALA A 676 0.64 31.76 2.12
C ALA A 676 1.00 32.57 0.86
N ALA A 677 0.35 33.72 0.64
CA ALA A 677 0.68 34.61 -0.48
C ALA A 677 2.12 35.17 -0.38
N ARG A 678 2.56 35.54 0.83
CA ARG A 678 3.96 35.93 1.13
C ARG A 678 4.93 34.81 0.82
N GLN A 679 4.65 33.59 1.29
CA GLN A 679 5.52 32.44 1.03
C GLN A 679 5.60 32.10 -0.45
N LEU A 680 4.50 32.25 -1.20
CA LEU A 680 4.50 32.09 -2.65
C LEU A 680 5.43 33.10 -3.34
N MET A 681 5.29 34.39 -3.01
CA MET A 681 6.16 35.46 -3.55
C MET A 681 7.65 35.19 -3.25
N LYS A 682 7.98 34.70 -2.05
CA LYS A 682 9.38 34.45 -1.65
C LYS A 682 10.00 33.23 -2.34
N ARG A 683 9.19 32.22 -2.68
CA ARG A 683 9.67 30.91 -3.16
C ARG A 683 9.52 30.70 -4.67
N VAL A 684 8.57 31.37 -5.29
CA VAL A 684 8.33 31.33 -6.74
C VAL A 684 8.14 32.76 -7.26
N PRO A 685 9.20 33.60 -7.21
CA PRO A 685 9.10 34.98 -7.67
C PRO A 685 8.97 35.06 -9.19
N PHE A 686 8.20 36.03 -9.69
CA PHE A 686 7.97 36.26 -11.11
C PHE A 686 9.28 36.37 -11.90
N SER A 687 10.29 37.03 -11.34
CA SER A 687 11.61 37.19 -11.97
C SER A 687 12.32 35.87 -12.24
N GLU A 688 12.21 34.88 -11.34
CA GLU A 688 12.78 33.54 -11.56
C GLU A 688 12.00 32.76 -12.61
N VAL A 689 10.67 32.85 -12.60
CA VAL A 689 9.81 32.21 -13.61
C VAL A 689 10.11 32.77 -15.01
N LEU A 690 10.27 34.08 -15.11
CA LEU A 690 10.60 34.78 -16.35
C LEU A 690 12.01 34.45 -16.83
N HIS A 691 12.99 34.40 -15.93
CA HIS A 691 14.35 33.97 -16.26
C HIS A 691 14.35 32.51 -16.75
N ALA A 692 13.57 31.63 -16.14
CA ALA A 692 13.41 30.24 -16.59
C ALA A 692 12.76 30.15 -17.98
N ALA A 693 11.85 31.08 -18.32
CA ALA A 693 11.22 31.13 -19.63
C ALA A 693 12.15 31.65 -20.74
N THR A 694 13.09 32.54 -20.42
CA THR A 694 13.84 33.35 -21.41
C THR A 694 15.33 32.99 -21.51
N GLU A 695 15.95 32.47 -20.45
CA GLU A 695 17.41 32.27 -20.31
C GLU A 695 18.24 33.56 -20.57
N GLU A 696 17.63 34.74 -20.48
CA GLU A 696 18.23 36.06 -20.73
C GLU A 696 18.30 36.90 -19.43
N ASN A 697 19.19 37.90 -19.36
CA ASN A 697 19.34 38.75 -18.15
C ASN A 697 18.14 39.69 -17.97
N GLY A 698 17.64 39.81 -16.73
CA GLY A 698 16.41 40.54 -16.37
C GLY A 698 16.27 41.99 -16.87
N ASP A 699 17.35 42.77 -16.86
CA ASP A 699 17.31 44.20 -17.18
C ASP A 699 16.94 44.51 -18.65
N GLU A 700 17.14 43.56 -19.58
CA GLU A 700 16.77 43.72 -20.99
C GLU A 700 15.33 43.26 -21.28
N ILE A 701 14.72 42.51 -20.35
CA ILE A 701 13.44 41.82 -20.57
C ILE A 701 12.24 42.71 -20.24
N GLU A 702 12.36 43.59 -19.23
CA GLU A 702 11.29 44.53 -18.81
C GLU A 702 10.75 45.41 -19.95
N LEU A 703 11.55 45.62 -21.00
CA LEU A 703 11.19 46.44 -22.17
C LEU A 703 10.24 45.73 -23.16
N TYR A 704 10.14 44.39 -23.10
CA TYR A 704 9.44 43.59 -24.10
C TYR A 704 8.37 42.66 -23.54
N GLU A 705 8.26 42.52 -22.21
CA GLU A 705 7.28 41.63 -21.55
C GLU A 705 5.83 41.95 -21.89
N ASP A 706 5.49 43.22 -22.15
CA ASP A 706 4.13 43.62 -22.48
C ASP A 706 3.77 43.40 -23.98
N ILE A 707 4.68 42.79 -24.76
CA ILE A 707 4.55 42.62 -26.21
C ILE A 707 4.15 41.17 -26.55
N PRO A 708 3.02 40.92 -27.23
CA PRO A 708 2.61 39.56 -27.61
C PRO A 708 3.64 38.80 -28.45
N GLU A 709 4.38 39.47 -29.33
CA GLU A 709 5.43 38.87 -30.14
C GLU A 709 6.60 38.32 -29.32
N PHE A 710 6.88 38.88 -28.14
CA PHE A 710 7.89 38.35 -27.23
C PHE A 710 7.47 36.97 -26.72
N TRP A 711 6.24 36.85 -26.20
CA TRP A 711 5.70 35.57 -25.72
C TRP A 711 5.56 34.52 -26.82
N ALA A 712 5.18 34.93 -28.04
CA ALA A 712 5.14 34.04 -29.19
C ALA A 712 6.50 33.39 -29.47
N ARG A 713 7.59 34.18 -29.41
CA ARG A 713 8.96 33.66 -29.59
C ARG A 713 9.35 32.67 -28.49
N GLN A 714 9.00 32.93 -27.23
CA GLN A 714 9.36 32.03 -26.13
C GLN A 714 8.58 30.71 -26.20
N LEU A 715 7.29 30.76 -26.57
CA LEU A 715 6.47 29.58 -26.82
C LEU A 715 7.04 28.72 -27.97
N ASP A 716 7.38 29.36 -29.09
CA ASP A 716 7.97 28.68 -30.27
C ASP A 716 9.32 28.04 -29.96
N ARG A 717 10.20 28.74 -29.22
CA ARG A 717 11.53 28.23 -28.80
C ARG A 717 11.44 26.89 -28.06
N ARG A 718 10.38 26.69 -27.26
CA ARG A 718 10.17 25.48 -26.44
C ARG A 718 9.14 24.51 -27.01
N GLY A 719 8.57 24.81 -28.18
CA GLY A 719 7.59 23.95 -28.83
C GLY A 719 6.25 23.84 -28.11
N ILE A 720 5.90 24.85 -27.30
CA ILE A 720 4.65 24.92 -26.51
C ILE A 720 3.52 25.34 -27.45
N ARG A 721 2.45 24.54 -27.53
CA ARG A 721 1.33 24.74 -28.47
C ARG A 721 -0.05 24.81 -27.81
N ASP A 722 -0.12 24.45 -26.54
CA ASP A 722 -1.33 24.41 -25.72
C ASP A 722 -1.72 25.79 -25.19
N VAL A 723 -0.84 26.79 -25.26
CA VAL A 723 -1.08 28.15 -24.76
C VAL A 723 -0.91 29.17 -25.88
N THR A 724 -1.82 30.13 -25.95
CA THR A 724 -1.73 31.23 -26.93
C THR A 724 -0.83 32.36 -26.40
N PRO A 725 -0.13 33.11 -27.27
CA PRO A 725 0.70 34.24 -26.83
C PRO A 725 -0.06 35.30 -26.03
N GLN A 726 -1.33 35.54 -26.38
CA GLN A 726 -2.20 36.48 -25.66
C GLN A 726 -2.52 35.97 -24.25
N GLN A 727 -2.78 34.67 -24.10
CA GLN A 727 -3.02 34.07 -22.79
C GLN A 727 -1.77 34.10 -21.93
N ALA A 728 -0.59 33.77 -22.47
CA ALA A 728 0.67 33.84 -21.75
C ALA A 728 0.96 35.26 -21.25
N LEU A 729 0.71 36.28 -22.09
CA LEU A 729 0.83 37.69 -21.71
C LEU A 729 -0.15 38.09 -20.59
N SER A 730 -1.41 37.67 -20.69
CA SER A 730 -2.42 37.95 -19.65
C SER A 730 -2.05 37.28 -18.32
N ASP A 731 -1.70 36.00 -18.35
CA ASP A 731 -1.30 35.23 -17.16
C ASP A 731 -0.03 35.81 -16.52
N ALA A 732 0.99 36.19 -17.32
CA ALA A 732 2.21 36.83 -16.83
C ALA A 732 1.92 38.15 -16.11
N ARG A 733 1.10 38.99 -16.73
CA ARG A 733 0.74 40.31 -16.20
C ARG A 733 -0.04 40.19 -14.90
N ASN A 734 -1.07 39.32 -14.87
CA ASN A 734 -1.89 39.10 -13.69
C ASN A 734 -1.06 38.52 -12.54
N PHE A 735 -0.17 37.56 -12.82
CA PHE A 735 0.75 37.02 -11.83
C PHE A 735 1.63 38.12 -11.23
N ARG A 736 2.30 38.92 -12.08
CA ARG A 736 3.17 40.03 -11.66
C ARG A 736 2.42 41.06 -10.84
N GLU A 737 1.22 41.46 -11.27
CA GLU A 737 0.43 42.47 -10.58
C GLU A 737 -0.07 41.99 -9.20
N LEU A 738 -0.47 40.72 -9.08
CA LEU A 738 -0.84 40.13 -7.79
C LEU A 738 0.37 39.98 -6.86
N GLU A 739 1.53 39.59 -7.40
CA GLU A 739 2.79 39.54 -6.65
C GLU A 739 3.21 40.93 -6.13
N ASN A 740 3.07 41.98 -6.95
CA ASN A 740 3.38 43.36 -6.57
C ASN A 740 2.55 43.82 -5.37
N LEU A 741 1.28 43.42 -5.27
CA LEU A 741 0.45 43.70 -4.09
C LEU A 741 1.04 43.04 -2.84
N VAL A 742 1.39 41.76 -2.92
CA VAL A 742 1.97 41.04 -1.78
C VAL A 742 3.27 41.69 -1.34
N ARG A 743 4.13 42.07 -2.29
CA ARG A 743 5.39 42.77 -2.02
C ARG A 743 5.18 44.12 -1.33
N ALA A 744 4.20 44.89 -1.79
CA ALA A 744 3.81 46.13 -1.15
C ALA A 744 3.34 45.91 0.30
N LEU A 745 2.45 44.94 0.52
CA LEU A 745 1.95 44.58 1.84
C LEU A 745 3.06 44.09 2.78
N ASP A 746 3.99 43.26 2.30
CA ASP A 746 5.15 42.76 3.05
C ASP A 746 6.05 43.90 3.53
N SER A 747 6.36 44.85 2.65
CA SER A 747 7.14 46.04 3.02
C SER A 747 6.41 46.98 3.97
N LEU A 748 5.08 47.12 3.83
CA LEU A 748 4.25 47.93 4.74
C LEU A 748 4.21 47.33 6.15
N GLU A 749 4.06 46.00 6.28
CA GLU A 749 4.14 45.32 7.56
C GLU A 749 5.52 45.49 8.19
N THR A 750 6.59 45.30 7.41
CA THR A 750 7.97 45.43 7.91
C THR A 750 8.19 46.82 8.50
N VAL A 751 7.72 47.89 7.84
CA VAL A 751 7.78 49.25 8.40
C VAL A 751 6.88 49.40 9.64
N ALA A 752 5.70 48.77 9.66
CA ALA A 752 4.78 48.81 10.80
C ALA A 752 5.38 48.14 12.06
N SER A 753 5.97 46.95 11.93
CA SER A 753 6.64 46.25 13.04
C SER A 753 7.89 47.02 13.51
N LEU A 754 8.66 47.62 12.59
CA LEU A 754 9.75 48.55 12.95
C LEU A 754 9.22 49.81 13.66
N ALA A 755 8.05 50.32 13.26
CA ALA A 755 7.40 51.47 13.88
C ALA A 755 6.93 51.15 15.31
N GLU A 756 6.41 49.95 15.56
CA GLU A 756 6.01 49.48 16.89
C GLU A 756 7.22 49.41 17.84
N LEU A 757 8.34 48.85 17.38
CA LEU A 757 9.61 48.82 18.13
C LEU A 757 10.10 50.24 18.51
N THR A 758 9.66 51.28 17.78
CA THR A 758 9.97 52.65 18.19
C THR A 758 9.24 53.09 19.45
N ASN A 759 8.14 52.45 19.84
CA ASN A 759 7.39 52.80 21.04
C ASN A 759 7.89 52.07 22.29
N GLU A 760 8.67 50.99 22.13
CA GLU A 760 9.02 50.07 23.23
C GLU A 760 10.40 50.33 23.90
N ASP A 761 11.40 50.91 23.22
CA ASP A 761 12.80 50.92 23.73
C ASP A 761 13.51 52.28 23.90
N GLN A 762 14.35 52.39 24.96
CA GLN A 762 14.97 53.64 25.46
C GLN A 762 16.37 54.01 24.91
N LYS A 763 16.97 53.27 23.97
CA LYS A 763 18.22 53.69 23.30
C LYS A 763 18.26 53.29 21.82
N LYS A 764 17.85 54.22 20.95
CA LYS A 764 17.84 54.03 19.49
C LYS A 764 19.15 54.55 18.87
N ASN A 765 19.87 53.68 18.15
CA ASN A 765 21.09 54.03 17.42
C ASN A 765 20.78 54.55 16.02
N ARG A 766 21.73 55.27 15.41
CA ARG A 766 21.61 55.78 14.03
C ARG A 766 21.35 54.68 12.99
N GLU A 767 21.87 53.48 13.23
CA GLU A 767 21.69 52.30 12.37
C GLU A 767 20.23 51.86 12.28
N PHE A 768 19.48 51.93 13.39
CA PHE A 768 18.06 51.59 13.42
C PHE A 768 17.22 52.53 12.53
N TRP A 769 17.46 53.83 12.60
CA TRP A 769 16.76 54.80 11.73
C TRP A 769 17.21 54.71 10.26
N ASN A 770 18.45 54.32 9.99
CA ASN A 770 18.90 54.02 8.63
C ASN A 770 18.12 52.82 8.07
N ALA A 771 17.95 51.74 8.85
CA ALA A 771 17.19 50.56 8.43
C ALA A 771 15.71 50.90 8.13
N ILE A 772 15.06 51.71 8.98
CA ILE A 772 13.69 52.22 8.67
C ILE A 772 13.70 53.06 7.39
N GLY A 773 14.73 53.89 7.18
CA GLY A 773 14.86 54.71 5.97
C GLY A 773 15.02 53.88 4.69
N ASP A 774 15.80 52.81 4.76
CA ASP A 774 16.00 51.87 3.66
C ASP A 774 14.72 51.09 3.36
N GLU A 775 14.00 50.61 4.39
CA GLU A 775 12.73 49.90 4.20
C GLU A 775 11.63 50.83 3.67
N VAL A 776 11.54 52.07 4.15
CA VAL A 776 10.61 53.06 3.59
C VAL A 776 10.92 53.35 2.12
N LYS A 777 12.19 53.33 1.71
CA LYS A 777 12.57 53.44 0.29
C LYS A 777 12.07 52.23 -0.50
N ASN A 778 12.26 51.03 0.03
CA ASN A 778 11.75 49.78 -0.55
C ASN A 778 10.21 49.81 -0.68
N THR A 779 9.49 50.22 0.36
CA THR A 779 8.02 50.38 0.31
C THR A 779 7.58 51.33 -0.80
N LYS A 780 8.28 52.45 -1.00
CA LYS A 780 7.95 53.38 -2.10
C LYS A 780 8.10 52.74 -3.46
N GLU A 781 9.19 52.00 -3.67
CA GLU A 781 9.47 51.28 -4.92
C GLU A 781 8.40 50.19 -5.16
N ASN A 782 8.05 49.41 -4.13
CA ASN A 782 7.05 48.36 -4.21
C ASN A 782 5.61 48.86 -4.37
N MET A 783 5.32 50.09 -3.93
CA MET A 783 4.01 50.72 -4.08
C MET A 783 3.79 51.31 -5.48
N GLN A 784 4.83 51.74 -6.20
CA GLN A 784 4.68 52.39 -7.51
C GLN A 784 3.79 51.61 -8.50
N PRO A 785 3.95 50.27 -8.68
CA PRO A 785 3.12 49.51 -9.62
C PRO A 785 1.63 49.49 -9.28
N LEU A 786 1.24 49.73 -8.01
CA LEU A 786 -0.16 49.76 -7.60
C LEU A 786 -0.84 51.11 -7.85
N LEU A 787 -0.07 52.19 -8.03
CA LEU A 787 -0.61 53.56 -8.08
C LEU A 787 -1.24 53.93 -9.43
N LYS A 788 -1.09 53.09 -10.46
CA LYS A 788 -1.65 53.36 -11.79
C LYS A 788 -1.93 52.06 -12.54
N ASN A 789 -3.15 51.92 -13.06
CA ASN A 789 -3.59 50.82 -13.93
C ASN A 789 -3.50 49.39 -13.35
N TRP A 790 -3.30 49.23 -12.05
CA TRP A 790 -3.17 47.92 -11.41
C TRP A 790 -4.42 47.03 -11.56
N LEU A 791 -4.29 45.81 -12.08
CA LEU A 791 -5.37 44.85 -12.38
C LEU A 791 -6.42 45.32 -13.41
N LEU A 792 -6.37 46.56 -13.92
CA LEU A 792 -7.44 47.09 -14.77
C LEU A 792 -7.57 46.34 -16.08
N VAL A 793 -6.45 45.97 -16.71
CA VAL A 793 -6.53 45.30 -18.01
C VAL A 793 -7.08 43.89 -17.88
N GLY A 794 -6.73 43.15 -16.82
CA GLY A 794 -7.34 41.85 -16.53
C GLY A 794 -8.85 41.94 -16.25
N ILE A 795 -9.30 43.03 -15.60
CA ILE A 795 -10.72 43.31 -15.38
C ILE A 795 -11.43 43.60 -16.71
N GLU A 796 -10.83 44.40 -17.59
CA GLU A 796 -11.37 44.69 -18.93
C GLU A 796 -11.45 43.45 -19.83
N GLU A 797 -10.53 42.51 -19.65
CA GLU A 797 -10.53 41.18 -20.30
C GLU A 797 -11.65 40.26 -19.75
N GLY A 798 -12.35 40.66 -18.67
CA GLY A 798 -13.56 40.00 -18.14
C GLY A 798 -13.39 39.30 -16.79
N ASP A 799 -12.28 39.52 -16.08
CA ASP A 799 -11.97 38.82 -14.83
C ASP A 799 -12.59 39.50 -13.60
N GLN A 800 -13.77 39.02 -13.22
CA GLN A 800 -14.52 39.59 -12.09
C GLN A 800 -13.82 39.39 -10.75
N GLU A 801 -12.98 38.36 -10.60
CA GLU A 801 -12.27 38.10 -9.35
C GLU A 801 -11.20 39.16 -9.07
N LEU A 802 -10.54 39.65 -10.13
CA LEU A 802 -9.58 40.76 -10.03
C LEU A 802 -10.27 42.06 -9.63
N GLN A 803 -11.51 42.28 -10.07
CA GLN A 803 -12.29 43.46 -9.65
C GLN A 803 -12.58 43.43 -8.15
N ASP A 804 -12.98 42.27 -7.62
CA ASP A 804 -13.21 42.11 -6.17
C ASP A 804 -11.93 42.36 -5.37
N LEU A 805 -10.81 41.80 -5.82
CA LEU A 805 -9.50 42.01 -5.19
C LEU A 805 -9.07 43.47 -5.24
N ARG A 806 -9.30 44.15 -6.36
CA ARG A 806 -8.99 45.57 -6.51
C ARG A 806 -9.78 46.42 -5.52
N GLN A 807 -11.08 46.16 -5.38
CA GLN A 807 -11.94 46.88 -4.43
C GLN A 807 -11.58 46.58 -2.97
N ALA A 808 -11.16 45.36 -2.65
CA ALA A 808 -10.77 44.95 -1.30
C ALA A 808 -9.43 45.54 -0.85
N TYR A 809 -8.39 45.42 -1.68
CA TYR A 809 -7.01 45.67 -1.26
C TYR A 809 -6.50 47.08 -1.62
N LEU A 810 -6.84 47.64 -2.79
CA LEU A 810 -6.22 48.88 -3.26
C LEU A 810 -6.47 50.08 -2.32
N PRO A 811 -7.72 50.38 -1.91
CA PRO A 811 -7.97 51.54 -1.05
C PRO A 811 -7.29 51.42 0.32
N GLU A 812 -7.32 50.22 0.92
CA GLU A 812 -6.69 49.97 2.22
C GLU A 812 -5.15 50.07 2.13
N THR A 813 -4.55 49.49 1.10
CA THR A 813 -3.09 49.51 0.88
C THR A 813 -2.58 50.93 0.64
N VAL A 814 -3.31 51.74 -0.14
CA VAL A 814 -2.96 53.16 -0.36
C VAL A 814 -3.08 53.97 0.94
N LEU A 815 -4.13 53.74 1.75
CA LEU A 815 -4.26 54.42 3.04
C LEU A 815 -3.14 54.02 4.01
N ALA A 816 -2.76 52.74 4.04
CA ALA A 816 -1.63 52.24 4.82
C ALA A 816 -0.30 52.85 4.37
N TYR A 817 -0.11 53.03 3.05
CA TYR A 817 1.04 53.70 2.49
C TYR A 817 1.11 55.19 2.89
N VAL A 818 -0.01 55.92 2.88
CA VAL A 818 -0.04 57.31 3.39
C VAL A 818 0.28 57.35 4.88
N GLY A 819 -0.21 56.40 5.68
CA GLY A 819 0.15 56.26 7.09
C GLY A 819 1.65 56.04 7.30
N THR A 820 2.25 55.17 6.49
CA THR A 820 3.69 54.86 6.49
C THR A 820 4.53 56.08 6.12
N LEU A 821 4.16 56.80 5.05
CA LEU A 821 4.82 58.05 4.65
C LEU A 821 4.65 59.15 5.69
N HIS A 822 3.52 59.20 6.41
CA HIS A 822 3.30 60.12 7.51
C HIS A 822 4.26 59.84 8.66
N PHE A 823 4.37 58.57 9.09
CA PHE A 823 5.31 58.13 10.12
C PHE A 823 6.77 58.44 9.73
N ALA A 824 7.18 58.08 8.51
CA ALA A 824 8.50 58.41 7.99
C ALA A 824 8.70 59.93 7.83
N GLY A 825 7.62 60.67 7.63
CA GLY A 825 7.56 62.12 7.51
C GLY A 825 7.87 62.86 8.81
N THR A 826 7.35 62.35 9.92
CA THR A 826 7.55 62.90 11.27
C THR A 826 8.79 62.34 11.96
N GLY A 827 9.22 61.12 11.61
CA GLY A 827 10.35 60.42 12.22
C GLY A 827 11.69 60.54 11.48
N LEU A 828 11.71 60.57 10.13
CA LEU A 828 12.94 60.54 9.32
C LEU A 828 13.18 61.83 8.54
N SER A 829 12.30 62.16 7.61
CA SER A 829 12.45 63.32 6.73
C SER A 829 11.10 63.88 6.30
N ARG A 830 10.99 65.21 6.35
CA ARG A 830 9.83 65.96 5.89
C ARG A 830 9.54 65.78 4.39
N ASP A 831 10.50 65.28 3.62
CA ASP A 831 10.31 64.93 2.20
C ASP A 831 9.24 63.84 2.00
N ASN A 832 9.09 62.90 2.95
CA ASN A 832 8.06 61.87 2.86
C ASN A 832 6.63 62.45 2.98
N LEU A 833 6.45 63.56 3.72
CA LEU A 833 5.16 64.27 3.76
C LEU A 833 4.87 65.05 2.48
N LEU A 834 5.91 65.52 1.77
CA LEU A 834 5.75 66.14 0.46
C LEU A 834 5.35 65.10 -0.58
N GLU A 835 5.93 63.90 -0.51
CA GLU A 835 5.51 62.74 -1.34
C GLU A 835 4.05 62.33 -1.06
N CYS A 836 3.55 62.43 0.18
CA CYS A 836 2.10 62.28 0.44
C CYS A 836 1.25 63.30 -0.32
N MET A 837 1.70 64.55 -0.45
CA MET A 837 0.96 65.60 -1.17
C MET A 837 1.02 65.40 -2.68
N GLU A 838 2.13 64.86 -3.19
CA GLU A 838 2.24 64.42 -4.58
C GLU A 838 1.29 63.25 -4.86
N LEU A 839 1.21 62.27 -3.96
CA LEU A 839 0.22 61.19 -4.08
C LEU A 839 -1.22 61.74 -4.09
N ALA A 840 -1.53 62.76 -3.28
CA ALA A 840 -2.83 63.43 -3.34
C ALA A 840 -3.09 64.09 -4.71
N SER A 841 -2.05 64.61 -5.37
CA SER A 841 -2.16 65.14 -6.73
C SER A 841 -2.40 64.04 -7.76
N ILE A 842 -1.72 62.89 -7.65
CA ILE A 842 -1.90 61.71 -8.51
C ILE A 842 -3.34 61.17 -8.40
N VAL A 843 -3.89 61.09 -7.18
CA VAL A 843 -5.29 60.68 -6.98
C VAL A 843 -6.28 61.71 -7.54
N ALA A 844 -5.93 63.00 -7.55
CA ALA A 844 -6.79 64.07 -8.04
C ALA A 844 -6.67 64.35 -9.55
N GLU A 845 -5.81 63.62 -10.28
CA GLU A 845 -5.72 63.74 -11.74
C GLU A 845 -7.04 63.37 -12.42
N ARG A 846 -7.33 64.00 -13.57
CA ARG A 846 -8.62 63.83 -14.27
C ARG A 846 -8.90 62.39 -14.71
N ASP A 847 -7.85 61.65 -15.03
CA ASP A 847 -7.91 60.27 -15.51
C ASP A 847 -7.39 59.28 -14.43
N SER A 848 -7.43 59.66 -13.16
CA SER A 848 -6.91 58.84 -12.05
C SER A 848 -7.85 57.66 -11.73
N ASP A 849 -7.37 56.45 -11.96
CA ASP A 849 -8.06 55.20 -11.64
C ASP A 849 -8.15 54.93 -10.13
N LEU A 850 -7.28 55.56 -9.33
CA LEU A 850 -7.34 55.52 -7.87
C LEU A 850 -8.58 56.23 -7.33
N SER A 851 -8.94 57.38 -7.91
CA SER A 851 -10.11 58.14 -7.46
C SER A 851 -11.40 57.33 -7.60
N VAL A 852 -11.52 56.58 -8.69
CA VAL A 852 -12.65 55.68 -8.98
C VAL A 852 -12.69 54.54 -7.94
N ALA A 853 -11.55 53.89 -7.68
CA ALA A 853 -11.47 52.81 -6.69
C ALA A 853 -11.90 53.26 -5.27
N PHE A 854 -11.51 54.46 -4.84
CA PHE A 854 -11.92 55.01 -3.54
C PHE A 854 -13.39 55.42 -3.47
N LEU A 855 -13.98 55.85 -4.59
CA LEU A 855 -15.40 56.15 -4.69
C LEU A 855 -16.24 54.88 -4.64
N GLU A 856 -15.85 53.84 -5.39
CA GLU A 856 -16.51 52.53 -5.40
C GLU A 856 -16.45 51.86 -4.03
N ALA A 857 -15.32 51.97 -3.33
CA ALA A 857 -15.17 51.45 -1.97
C ALA A 857 -15.87 52.32 -0.89
N GLY A 858 -16.31 53.53 -1.22
CA GLY A 858 -16.93 54.46 -0.25
C GLY A 858 -15.97 55.08 0.76
N ARG A 859 -14.65 55.06 0.50
CA ARG A 859 -13.59 55.42 1.46
C ARG A 859 -12.92 56.77 1.19
N MET A 860 -13.48 57.56 0.27
CA MET A 860 -12.94 58.89 -0.07
C MET A 860 -12.81 59.83 1.14
N LYS A 861 -13.74 59.74 2.11
CA LYS A 861 -13.67 60.55 3.33
C LYS A 861 -12.39 60.26 4.14
N GLU A 862 -12.06 58.98 4.30
CA GLU A 862 -10.87 58.56 5.05
C GLU A 862 -9.60 59.07 4.36
N LEU A 863 -9.54 58.95 3.03
CA LEU A 863 -8.40 59.42 2.25
C LEU A 863 -8.15 60.92 2.44
N VAL A 864 -9.20 61.74 2.38
CA VAL A 864 -9.10 63.19 2.61
C VAL A 864 -8.65 63.50 4.04
N GLU A 865 -9.15 62.77 5.04
CA GLU A 865 -8.73 62.95 6.43
C GLU A 865 -7.24 62.66 6.65
N VAL A 866 -6.71 61.59 6.05
CA VAL A 866 -5.28 61.22 6.19
C VAL A 866 -4.37 62.21 5.45
N PHE A 867 -4.76 62.70 4.26
CA PHE A 867 -4.03 63.78 3.59
C PHE A 867 -4.08 65.10 4.36
N ALA A 868 -5.25 65.46 4.93
CA ALA A 868 -5.38 66.65 5.77
C ALA A 868 -4.48 66.56 7.02
N ALA A 869 -4.39 65.39 7.64
CA ALA A 869 -3.48 65.15 8.76
C ALA A 869 -2.01 65.28 8.36
N SER A 870 -1.63 64.76 7.19
CA SER A 870 -0.27 64.88 6.64
C SER A 870 0.10 66.33 6.32
N SER A 871 -0.83 67.09 5.74
CA SER A 871 -0.68 68.54 5.52
C SER A 871 -0.54 69.32 6.83
N LYS A 872 -1.35 68.99 7.84
CA LYS A 872 -1.26 69.58 9.18
C LYS A 872 0.08 69.26 9.86
N ALA A 873 0.57 68.03 9.76
CA ALA A 873 1.89 67.65 10.27
C ALA A 873 3.01 68.46 9.57
N LEU A 874 2.89 68.65 8.25
CA LEU A 874 3.82 69.46 7.45
C LEU A 874 3.84 70.93 7.91
N ALA A 875 2.68 71.46 8.32
CA ALA A 875 2.52 72.81 8.84
C ALA A 875 2.99 72.99 10.30
N ILE A 876 2.93 71.94 11.13
CA ILE A 876 3.36 71.98 12.54
C ILE A 876 4.87 71.72 12.69
N SER A 877 5.48 70.95 11.78
CA SER A 877 6.91 70.62 11.76
C SER A 877 7.81 71.80 11.30
N THR A 878 7.46 73.03 11.70
CA THR A 878 8.16 74.27 11.29
C THR A 878 9.44 74.56 12.07
N GLY A 879 9.78 73.74 13.06
CA GLY A 879 10.93 73.96 13.94
C GLY A 879 12.03 72.89 13.83
N GLU A 880 12.94 73.00 12.85
CA GLU A 880 14.36 72.74 13.11
C GLU A 880 15.29 73.38 12.06
N LYS A 881 16.49 73.73 12.53
CA LYS A 881 17.44 74.67 11.93
C LYS A 881 17.88 74.28 10.52
N ARG A 882 18.05 75.30 9.67
CA ARG A 882 18.84 75.29 8.43
C ARG A 882 20.14 74.47 8.59
N THR A 883 20.14 73.20 8.22
CA THR A 883 21.34 72.50 7.77
C THR A 883 21.27 72.43 6.25
N ALA A 884 21.91 73.41 5.64
CA ALA A 884 22.19 73.40 4.22
C ALA A 884 23.09 72.19 3.91
N SER A 885 22.72 71.36 2.93
CA SER A 885 23.56 71.12 1.74
C SER A 885 23.16 69.92 0.85
N THR A 886 22.18 69.07 1.17
CA THR A 886 21.88 67.90 0.32
C THR A 886 20.49 67.87 -0.35
N GLY A 887 19.47 68.59 0.14
CA GLY A 887 18.11 68.50 -0.41
C GLY A 887 17.81 69.30 -1.70
N SER A 888 18.71 70.18 -2.16
CA SER A 888 18.34 71.22 -3.15
C SER A 888 18.14 70.73 -4.59
N LYS A 889 18.58 69.52 -4.96
CA LYS A 889 18.44 69.00 -6.33
C LYS A 889 17.09 68.30 -6.53
N LYS A 890 16.72 67.36 -5.64
CA LYS A 890 15.43 66.66 -5.65
C LYS A 890 14.24 67.62 -5.47
N LEU A 891 14.36 68.62 -4.57
CA LEU A 891 13.35 69.69 -4.39
C LEU A 891 13.13 70.51 -5.68
N ARG A 892 14.18 70.72 -6.50
CA ARG A 892 14.06 71.45 -7.78
C ARG A 892 13.51 70.57 -8.90
N GLU A 893 13.93 69.31 -8.98
CA GLU A 893 13.47 68.34 -10.00
C GLU A 893 11.98 68.01 -9.84
N MET A 894 11.51 67.85 -8.60
CA MET A 894 10.09 67.56 -8.29
C MET A 894 9.22 68.83 -8.13
N GLY A 895 9.80 70.03 -8.28
CA GLY A 895 9.07 71.31 -8.12
C GLY A 895 8.55 71.60 -6.71
N TRP A 896 8.97 70.83 -5.70
CA TRP A 896 8.50 70.96 -4.33
C TRP A 896 9.02 72.25 -3.65
N SER A 897 8.15 72.93 -2.90
CA SER A 897 8.53 74.06 -2.05
C SER A 897 8.08 73.85 -0.61
N ARG A 898 9.02 73.90 0.34
CA ARG A 898 8.74 73.79 1.77
C ARG A 898 8.14 75.06 2.37
N ASP A 899 8.17 76.18 1.63
CA ASP A 899 7.79 77.51 2.11
C ASP A 899 6.27 77.71 2.19
N LEU A 900 5.51 77.08 1.29
CA LEU A 900 4.06 77.29 1.15
C LEU A 900 3.24 76.67 2.32
N TRP A 901 3.88 75.84 3.15
CA TRP A 901 3.31 75.24 4.37
C TRP A 901 3.98 75.76 5.66
N SER A 902 4.86 76.75 5.55
CA SER A 902 5.50 77.37 6.72
C SER A 902 4.54 78.34 7.39
N VAL A 903 3.87 77.89 8.46
CA VAL A 903 3.08 78.79 9.31
C VAL A 903 4.07 79.54 10.21
N ARG A 904 4.32 80.82 9.92
CA ARG A 904 5.04 81.69 10.86
C ARG A 904 4.16 81.88 12.10
N PRO A 905 4.72 81.78 13.32
CA PRO A 905 3.96 81.88 14.56
C PRO A 905 3.23 83.21 14.72
#